data_AF-A0A409YSD3-F1
#
_entry.id   AF-A0A409YSD3-F1
#
_cell.length_a   1.000
_cell.length_b   1.000
_cell.length_c   1.000
_cell.angle_alpha   90.00
_cell.angle_beta   90.00
_cell.angle_gamma   90.00
#
_symmetry.space_group_name_H-M   'P 1'
#
loop_
_entity.id
_entity.type
_entity.pdbx_description
1 polymer ?
#
loop_
_entity_poly.entity_id
_entity_poly.type
_entity_poly.pdbx_seq_one_letter_code
_entity_poly.pdbx_strand_id
1 'polypeptide(L)'
;MGQEEVTTSDADTQLDVGNVMNRALLPFDDLDANEVQELMCSIIFSSNDTSPVARYNYISALTKERLRKSSVKIIRKDGTGVVPEFPLEIVLQIIEYLHPLDLYHLTQTTKYFRLILLTRRLSGMAWEAAFQRWYRSIPQCPPTMSLPSWASLLFGPATCDVGICYFAYFVYWCSCRLLRLQHCLQRQAMPDFAPCQRICSVCEIKIIEEYTVIWKAFEMKYPSEGEDLYKILQYSLKSDGTKYHHRRVENRGNYIINDLPIKIGQASLYLEAIKLGNSGAMEEYKAFLLKCEDENRQMRRFVDICRDWCSAVYHCCWDVFVQNRRNSFIKLARKFLIRMGHQQQDLLWVDFYTYLMTYFEKKRRARFSKKELHSNLSGLEALANSAKEERLNRERAALSMSLRKRVTSFYYDLVQRSVPPERWDYIPQGDRHIFDLPAVVRYTDTDYGQESNAPDLAVTDIDVVILDFTEALMVKTRQRLLHVLKMSHPSALLWEDDCGDKIEKLDLATAVFTHPDPIRSCCPWPVPEILFGYEEAVRHGSCASIPLFRGGTTTCDSEADNLGFNKDAYDTVVLLLRLLKLDPHTTLARDLDSLNKRFVCIYCPESWGRYTMDWRQCVFHTCYYSKDKLPRFALLTVEATESVLVQENDKYHVDRNRVNWSCKHCTEHFFSPVTRKQARKHIIQKYIPHFFNSHYRRAEYLFSPHCSKTQHRQTG
;
A
#
# COMPACT_ATOMS: atom_id res chain seq x y z
N MET A 1 -16.61 52.59 42.97
CA MET A 1 -17.94 52.37 42.40
C MET A 1 -17.77 52.54 40.91
N GLY A 2 -17.56 51.45 40.15
CA GLY A 2 -18.61 50.78 39.36
C GLY A 2 -19.00 51.69 38.18
N GLN A 3 -18.82 51.36 36.90
CA GLN A 3 -18.98 50.10 36.19
C GLN A 3 -18.30 50.20 34.80
N GLU A 4 -18.13 49.02 34.18
CA GLU A 4 -18.17 48.76 32.73
C GLU A 4 -17.02 49.26 31.84
N GLU A 5 -16.27 48.31 31.28
CA GLU A 5 -16.07 48.30 29.83
C GLU A 5 -15.79 46.89 29.29
N VAL A 6 -16.41 46.67 28.14
CA VAL A 6 -16.46 45.52 27.24
C VAL A 6 -15.06 45.19 26.70
N THR A 7 -14.68 43.91 26.63
CA THR A 7 -13.76 43.47 25.58
C THR A 7 -14.17 42.12 24.98
N THR A 8 -14.29 42.19 23.67
CA THR A 8 -14.63 41.16 22.70
C THR A 8 -13.49 40.16 22.49
N SER A 9 -13.88 38.97 22.04
CA SER A 9 -13.06 37.91 21.50
C SER A 9 -12.00 38.38 20.49
N ASP A 10 -10.79 37.84 20.60
CA ASP A 10 -10.09 37.30 19.45
C ASP A 10 -9.28 36.07 19.86
N ALA A 11 -9.46 35.02 19.05
CA ALA A 11 -8.89 33.71 19.22
C ALA A 11 -7.44 33.70 18.74
N ASP A 12 -6.54 33.16 19.56
CA ASP A 12 -5.27 32.65 19.07
C ASP A 12 -5.02 31.25 19.62
N THR A 13 -5.00 30.32 18.68
CA THR A 13 -4.72 28.89 18.82
C THR A 13 -3.38 28.62 19.49
N GLN A 14 -3.41 28.04 20.69
CA GLN A 14 -2.29 27.25 21.21
C GLN A 14 -2.76 25.81 21.46
N LEU A 15 -2.25 24.91 20.60
CA LEU A 15 -2.23 23.46 20.80
C LEU A 15 -1.45 23.15 22.08
N ASP A 16 -2.17 22.80 23.15
CA ASP A 16 -1.57 22.32 24.39
C ASP A 16 -1.09 20.87 24.20
N VAL A 17 0.15 20.74 23.74
CA VAL A 17 0.93 19.49 23.73
C VAL A 17 1.41 19.27 25.16
N GLY A 18 0.52 18.76 26.01
CA GLY A 18 0.75 18.86 27.46
C GLY A 18 0.09 17.84 28.36
N ASN A 19 -0.22 16.60 27.95
CA ASN A 19 -0.44 15.51 28.94
C ASN A 19 -0.46 14.05 28.44
N VAL A 20 0.45 13.66 27.52
CA VAL A 20 0.70 12.23 27.24
C VAL A 20 1.98 11.79 27.96
N MET A 21 1.95 11.80 29.29
CA MET A 21 3.02 11.23 30.12
C MET A 21 2.42 10.34 31.22
N ASN A 22 2.76 9.06 31.15
CA ASN A 22 2.78 8.11 32.27
C ASN A 22 1.45 7.79 32.98
N ARG A 23 0.51 7.14 32.27
CA ARG A 23 -0.18 6.02 32.92
C ARG A 23 0.66 4.77 32.71
N ALA A 24 1.39 4.37 33.74
CA ALA A 24 1.95 3.04 33.81
C ALA A 24 0.78 2.04 33.79
N LEU A 25 0.49 1.44 32.63
CA LEU A 25 -0.43 0.32 32.47
C LEU A 25 0.01 -0.78 33.44
N LEU A 26 -0.73 -0.91 34.55
CA LEU A 26 -0.45 -1.93 35.54
C LEU A 26 -0.76 -3.30 34.94
N PRO A 27 -0.08 -4.37 35.38
CA PRO A 27 -0.12 -5.67 34.71
C PRO A 27 -1.47 -6.42 34.77
N PHE A 28 -2.56 -5.81 35.26
CA PHE A 28 -3.82 -6.48 35.57
C PHE A 28 -5.10 -5.83 34.99
N ASP A 29 -5.01 -4.75 34.23
CA ASP A 29 -6.19 -4.11 33.65
C ASP A 29 -6.56 -4.73 32.30
N ASP A 30 -7.86 -4.98 32.09
CA ASP A 30 -8.43 -5.43 30.82
C ASP A 30 -8.36 -4.30 29.79
N LEU A 31 -7.98 -4.64 28.55
CA LEU A 31 -7.87 -3.67 27.46
C LEU A 31 -9.26 -3.36 26.89
N ASP A 32 -9.57 -2.08 26.67
CA ASP A 32 -10.81 -1.66 26.00
C ASP A 32 -10.69 -1.65 24.46
N ALA A 33 -11.80 -1.42 23.77
CA ALA A 33 -11.87 -1.47 22.30
C ALA A 33 -10.99 -0.42 21.60
N ASN A 34 -10.79 0.76 22.21
CA ASN A 34 -9.97 1.83 21.65
C ASN A 34 -8.48 1.52 21.83
N GLU A 35 -8.10 0.96 22.99
CA GLU A 35 -6.73 0.50 23.25
C GLU A 35 -6.32 -0.65 22.32
N VAL A 36 -7.25 -1.54 21.97
CA VAL A 36 -7.06 -2.60 20.96
C VAL A 36 -6.81 -1.98 19.57
N GLN A 37 -7.50 -0.90 19.23
CA GLN A 37 -7.32 -0.23 17.94
C GLN A 37 -6.02 0.57 17.86
N GLU A 38 -5.61 1.24 18.95
CA GLU A 38 -4.32 1.92 19.06
C GLU A 38 -3.13 0.94 18.97
N LEU A 39 -3.31 -0.27 19.51
CA LEU A 39 -2.39 -1.40 19.37
C LEU A 39 -2.23 -1.88 17.91
N MET A 40 -3.27 -1.72 17.07
CA MET A 40 -3.24 -2.08 15.65
C MET A 40 -2.70 -0.97 14.75
N CYS A 41 -2.92 0.31 15.10
CA CYS A 41 -2.51 1.46 14.29
C CYS A 41 -1.00 1.80 14.37
N SER A 42 -0.26 1.20 15.29
CA SER A 42 1.18 1.47 15.51
C SER A 42 2.09 0.48 14.77
N ILE A 43 1.99 0.38 13.44
CA ILE A 43 2.94 -0.41 12.65
C ILE A 43 4.03 0.50 12.07
N ILE A 44 5.11 0.65 12.84
CA ILE A 44 6.48 0.68 12.30
C ILE A 44 7.33 -0.20 13.24
N PHE A 45 7.46 -1.49 12.89
CA PHE A 45 8.37 -2.38 13.60
C PHE A 45 9.81 -2.05 13.23
N SER A 46 10.57 -1.50 14.18
CA SER A 46 12.03 -1.67 14.17
C SER A 46 12.35 -3.07 14.72
N SER A 47 13.10 -3.81 13.91
CA SER A 47 13.42 -5.22 14.05
C SER A 47 14.32 -5.56 15.24
N ASN A 48 13.81 -5.48 16.47
CA ASN A 48 14.47 -6.11 17.62
C ASN A 48 13.81 -7.46 17.94
N ASP A 49 14.01 -8.40 17.00
CA ASP A 49 13.76 -9.85 17.02
C ASP A 49 14.34 -10.56 18.27
N THR A 50 13.84 -10.24 19.44
CA THR A 50 14.04 -11.08 20.63
C THR A 50 12.70 -11.68 20.98
N SER A 51 12.54 -12.96 20.62
CA SER A 51 11.37 -13.73 21.01
C SER A 51 11.09 -13.53 22.51
N PRO A 52 9.86 -13.16 22.91
CA PRO A 52 9.51 -12.98 24.33
C PRO A 52 9.68 -14.26 25.15
N VAL A 53 9.84 -15.43 24.50
CA VAL A 53 10.08 -16.72 25.14
C VAL A 53 11.56 -16.98 25.41
N ALA A 54 12.46 -16.34 24.65
CA ALA A 54 13.91 -16.52 24.71
C ALA A 54 14.64 -15.27 25.24
N ARG A 55 13.98 -14.43 26.04
CA ARG A 55 14.56 -13.18 26.60
C ARG A 55 15.76 -13.39 27.55
N TYR A 56 16.09 -14.63 27.88
CA TYR A 56 17.24 -15.01 28.70
C TYR A 56 18.23 -15.83 27.87
N ASN A 57 19.25 -16.41 28.50
CA ASN A 57 20.13 -17.36 27.82
C ASN A 57 19.31 -18.52 27.21
N TYR A 58 19.06 -18.46 25.91
CA TYR A 58 18.18 -19.40 25.21
C TYR A 58 18.78 -20.82 25.15
N ILE A 59 20.11 -20.93 25.23
CA ILE A 59 20.83 -22.21 25.36
C ILE A 59 20.43 -22.86 26.66
N SER A 60 20.57 -22.13 27.77
CA SER A 60 20.17 -22.59 29.10
C SER A 60 18.68 -22.95 29.15
N ALA A 61 17.82 -22.12 28.53
CA ALA A 61 16.38 -22.35 28.51
C ALA A 61 15.98 -23.65 27.78
N LEU A 62 16.48 -23.86 26.55
CA LEU A 62 16.19 -25.07 25.77
C LEU A 62 16.74 -26.32 26.43
N THR A 63 17.98 -26.24 26.93
CA THR A 63 18.64 -27.34 27.60
C THR A 63 17.86 -27.77 28.85
N LYS A 64 17.41 -26.81 29.68
CA LYS A 64 16.53 -27.09 30.83
C LYS A 64 15.23 -27.78 30.41
N GLU A 65 14.59 -27.35 29.31
CA GLU A 65 13.35 -27.99 28.86
C GLU A 65 13.60 -29.45 28.43
N ARG A 66 14.66 -29.69 27.65
CA ARG A 66 15.01 -31.04 27.18
C ARG A 66 15.32 -31.98 28.34
N LEU A 67 16.13 -31.52 29.31
CA LEU A 67 16.49 -32.30 30.50
C LEU A 67 15.29 -32.52 31.45
N ARG A 68 14.37 -31.56 31.56
CA ARG A 68 13.14 -31.72 32.38
C ARG A 68 12.15 -32.72 31.79
N LYS A 69 12.09 -32.88 30.46
CA LYS A 69 11.25 -33.91 29.82
C LYS A 69 11.77 -35.33 30.08
N SER A 70 13.08 -35.49 30.30
CA SER A 70 13.68 -36.78 30.66
C SER A 70 13.63 -37.10 32.16
N SER A 71 13.45 -36.10 33.03
CA SER A 71 13.32 -36.35 34.47
C SER A 71 11.91 -36.84 34.83
N VAL A 72 11.79 -38.09 35.29
CA VAL A 72 10.58 -38.63 35.92
C VAL A 72 10.16 -37.70 37.07
N LYS A 73 8.86 -37.45 37.26
CA LYS A 73 8.35 -36.66 38.40
C LYS A 73 8.82 -37.29 39.72
N ILE A 74 9.88 -36.73 40.31
CA ILE A 74 10.31 -37.10 41.66
C ILE A 74 9.27 -36.51 42.62
N ILE A 75 8.43 -37.38 43.18
CA ILE A 75 7.55 -37.02 44.29
C ILE A 75 8.46 -36.72 45.48
N ARG A 76 8.60 -35.44 45.83
CA ARG A 76 9.25 -35.04 47.08
C ARG A 76 8.35 -35.49 48.21
N LYS A 77 8.71 -36.55 48.93
CA LYS A 77 8.14 -36.81 50.25
C LYS A 77 8.64 -35.71 51.18
N ASP A 78 7.74 -35.18 52.00
CA ASP A 78 7.95 -34.07 52.93
C ASP A 78 8.90 -34.43 54.10
N GLY A 79 10.15 -34.74 53.76
CA GLY A 79 11.25 -34.91 54.70
C GLY A 79 12.29 -33.83 54.45
N THR A 80 12.69 -33.14 55.52
CA THR A 80 13.74 -32.12 55.56
C THR A 80 14.93 -32.48 54.66
N GLY A 81 15.23 -31.57 53.72
CA GLY A 81 16.23 -31.73 52.67
C GLY A 81 17.66 -31.85 53.19
N VAL A 82 18.03 -33.05 53.60
CA VAL A 82 19.43 -33.43 53.75
C VAL A 82 19.83 -34.05 52.41
N VAL A 83 20.68 -33.34 51.64
CA VAL A 83 21.49 -34.02 50.62
C VAL A 83 22.18 -35.15 51.36
N PRO A 84 22.00 -36.43 50.98
CA PRO A 84 22.62 -37.51 51.74
C PRO A 84 24.11 -37.20 51.85
N GLU A 85 24.68 -37.27 53.05
CA GLU A 85 26.11 -37.06 53.29
C GLU A 85 26.87 -38.23 52.66
N PHE A 86 27.01 -38.18 51.33
CA PHE A 86 27.76 -39.14 50.57
C PHE A 86 29.26 -38.83 50.72
N PRO A 87 30.12 -39.87 50.76
CA PRO A 87 31.56 -39.69 50.59
C PRO A 87 31.86 -38.88 49.32
N LEU A 88 32.92 -38.08 49.35
CA LEU A 88 33.29 -37.19 48.26
C LEU A 88 33.46 -37.95 46.93
N GLU A 89 33.97 -39.17 46.99
CA GLU A 89 34.19 -40.05 45.84
C GLU A 89 32.87 -40.38 45.13
N ILE A 90 31.80 -40.64 45.89
CA ILE A 90 30.46 -40.91 45.35
C ILE A 90 29.86 -39.64 44.75
N VAL A 91 30.07 -38.49 45.41
CA VAL A 91 29.64 -37.19 44.87
C VAL A 91 30.32 -36.90 43.53
N LEU A 92 31.63 -37.15 43.43
CA LEU A 92 32.40 -36.98 42.20
C LEU A 92 31.95 -37.95 41.10
N GLN A 93 31.70 -39.22 41.43
CA GLN A 93 31.10 -40.17 40.49
C GLN A 93 29.75 -39.69 39.98
N ILE A 94 28.86 -39.17 40.83
CA ILE A 94 27.57 -38.62 40.40
C ILE A 94 27.79 -37.46 39.43
N ILE A 95 28.71 -36.54 39.75
CA ILE A 95 29.05 -35.36 38.93
C ILE A 95 29.43 -35.74 37.49
N GLU A 96 30.17 -36.84 37.29
CA GLU A 96 30.57 -37.33 35.96
C GLU A 96 29.39 -37.64 35.01
N TYR A 97 28.23 -37.97 35.57
CA TYR A 97 27.02 -38.29 34.81
C TYR A 97 26.07 -37.10 34.61
N LEU A 98 26.29 -35.99 35.32
CA LEU A 98 25.43 -34.82 35.23
C LEU A 98 25.71 -34.01 33.96
N HIS A 99 24.69 -33.27 33.49
CA HIS A 99 24.87 -32.33 32.39
C HIS A 99 25.67 -31.11 32.90
N PRO A 100 26.57 -30.50 32.09
CA PRO A 100 27.34 -29.32 32.52
C PRO A 100 26.50 -28.13 33.03
N LEU A 101 25.28 -27.96 32.50
CA LEU A 101 24.25 -27.06 33.04
C LEU A 101 23.89 -27.34 34.51
N ASP A 102 23.72 -28.61 34.87
CA ASP A 102 23.38 -29.02 36.23
C ASP A 102 24.57 -28.82 37.16
N LEU A 103 25.79 -29.11 36.69
CA LEU A 103 27.03 -28.78 37.41
C LEU A 103 27.14 -27.29 37.66
N TYR A 104 26.89 -26.46 36.65
CA TYR A 104 26.81 -25.00 36.83
C TYR A 104 25.80 -24.62 37.91
N HIS A 105 24.58 -25.14 37.89
CA HIS A 105 23.61 -24.85 38.94
C HIS A 105 24.06 -25.33 40.32
N LEU A 106 24.66 -26.52 40.43
CA LEU A 106 25.17 -27.05 41.69
C LEU A 106 26.21 -26.11 42.32
N THR A 107 27.09 -25.48 41.51
CA THR A 107 28.03 -24.45 42.02
C THR A 107 27.34 -23.23 42.65
N GLN A 108 26.05 -23.03 42.38
CA GLN A 108 25.23 -21.93 42.89
C GLN A 108 24.31 -22.35 44.05
N THR A 109 24.28 -23.64 44.43
CA THR A 109 23.36 -24.15 45.46
C THR A 109 23.90 -24.02 46.88
N THR A 110 25.10 -24.52 47.15
CA THR A 110 25.71 -24.52 48.49
C THR A 110 27.20 -24.17 48.44
N LYS A 111 27.74 -23.69 49.57
CA LYS A 111 29.19 -23.41 49.70
C LYS A 111 30.03 -24.68 49.51
N TYR A 112 29.53 -25.84 49.96
CA TYR A 112 30.18 -27.14 49.84
C TYR A 112 30.34 -27.56 48.38
N PHE A 113 29.25 -27.60 47.61
CA PHE A 113 29.32 -27.95 46.18
C PHE A 113 30.14 -26.95 45.39
N ARG A 114 30.03 -25.66 45.71
CA ARG A 114 30.86 -24.62 45.09
C ARG A 114 32.34 -24.87 45.32
N LEU A 115 32.76 -25.18 46.55
CA LEU A 115 34.16 -25.46 46.88
C LEU A 115 34.68 -26.67 46.10
N ILE A 116 33.94 -27.79 46.10
CA ILE A 116 34.35 -29.02 45.41
C ILE A 116 34.42 -28.81 43.90
N LEU A 117 33.37 -28.27 43.30
CA LEU A 117 33.25 -28.13 41.84
C LEU A 117 34.16 -27.07 41.25
N LEU A 118 34.60 -26.07 42.02
CA LEU A 118 35.53 -25.04 41.53
C LEU A 118 37.00 -25.35 41.87
N THR A 119 37.26 -26.37 42.69
CA THR A 119 38.63 -26.81 42.99
C THR A 119 39.10 -27.83 41.96
N ARG A 120 39.99 -27.42 41.05
CA ARG A 120 40.52 -28.27 39.96
C ARG A 120 41.04 -29.63 40.45
N ARG A 121 41.74 -29.66 41.59
CA ARG A 121 42.32 -30.89 42.15
C ARG A 121 41.27 -31.92 42.59
N LEU A 122 40.05 -31.49 42.91
CA LEU A 122 38.99 -32.36 43.41
C LEU A 122 38.08 -32.84 42.27
N SER A 123 37.64 -31.93 41.42
CA SER A 123 36.58 -32.20 40.43
C SER A 123 37.03 -32.06 38.97
N GLY A 124 38.31 -31.81 38.69
CA GLY A 124 38.82 -31.60 37.33
C GLY A 124 38.47 -32.76 36.38
N MET A 125 38.79 -33.99 36.78
CA MET A 125 38.46 -35.20 36.01
C MET A 125 36.94 -35.40 35.87
N ALA A 126 36.19 -35.05 36.91
CA ALA A 126 34.73 -35.18 36.88
C ALA A 126 34.08 -34.20 35.89
N TRP A 127 34.59 -32.96 35.82
CA TRP A 127 34.20 -31.99 34.78
C TRP A 127 34.57 -32.47 33.38
N GLU A 128 35.77 -33.02 33.20
CA GLU A 128 36.23 -33.57 31.91
C GLU A 128 35.32 -34.70 31.45
N ALA A 129 35.02 -35.66 32.33
CA ALA A 129 34.11 -36.76 32.06
C ALA A 129 32.70 -36.27 31.72
N ALA A 130 32.17 -35.31 32.48
CA ALA A 130 30.86 -34.72 32.23
C ALA A 130 30.80 -34.05 30.85
N PHE A 131 31.76 -33.18 30.49
CA PHE A 131 31.78 -32.57 29.16
C PHE A 131 32.01 -33.59 28.04
N GLN A 132 32.88 -34.58 28.26
CA GLN A 132 33.15 -35.64 27.28
C GLN A 132 31.91 -36.49 27.02
N ARG A 133 31.06 -36.73 28.01
CA ARG A 133 29.78 -37.45 27.82
C ARG A 133 28.83 -36.70 26.89
N TRP A 134 28.88 -35.37 26.90
CA TRP A 134 27.99 -34.49 26.13
C TRP A 134 28.65 -33.84 24.90
N TYR A 135 29.81 -34.37 24.45
CA TYR A 135 30.64 -33.78 23.39
C TYR A 135 29.93 -33.59 22.03
N ARG A 136 28.92 -34.42 21.71
CA ARG A 136 28.13 -34.28 20.47
C ARG A 136 27.11 -33.15 20.53
N SER A 137 26.74 -32.72 21.73
CA SER A 137 25.63 -31.80 21.99
C SER A 137 26.06 -30.44 22.52
N ILE A 138 27.33 -30.28 22.90
CA ILE A 138 27.90 -29.05 23.46
C ILE A 138 29.28 -28.84 22.81
N PRO A 139 29.64 -27.62 22.37
CA PRO A 139 30.96 -27.37 21.82
C PRO A 139 32.05 -27.60 22.87
N GLN A 140 33.21 -28.07 22.40
CA GLN A 140 34.36 -28.33 23.26
C GLN A 140 34.85 -27.04 23.94
N CYS A 141 35.35 -27.16 25.16
CA CYS A 141 35.94 -26.03 25.86
C CYS A 141 37.26 -25.62 25.18
N PRO A 142 37.48 -24.32 24.91
CA PRO A 142 38.76 -23.89 24.36
C PRO A 142 39.88 -24.08 25.40
N PRO A 143 41.13 -24.37 24.98
CA PRO A 143 42.25 -24.63 25.91
C PRO A 143 42.57 -23.46 26.85
N THR A 144 42.22 -22.24 26.45
CA THR A 144 42.44 -21.00 27.21
C THR A 144 41.45 -20.80 28.35
N MET A 145 40.42 -21.67 28.47
CA MET A 145 39.34 -21.53 29.44
C MET A 145 39.18 -22.78 30.31
N SER A 146 38.78 -22.58 31.57
CA SER A 146 38.45 -23.69 32.46
C SER A 146 37.04 -24.24 32.17
N LEU A 147 36.82 -25.55 32.37
CA LEU A 147 35.51 -26.18 32.19
C LEU A 147 34.39 -25.53 33.03
N PRO A 148 34.60 -25.16 34.32
CA PRO A 148 33.60 -24.40 35.08
C PRO A 148 33.28 -23.03 34.48
N SER A 149 34.30 -22.31 33.99
CA SER A 149 34.10 -21.02 33.31
C SER A 149 33.32 -21.20 32.02
N TRP A 150 33.64 -22.22 31.23
CA TRP A 150 32.93 -22.54 29.99
C TRP A 150 31.47 -22.90 30.24
N ALA A 151 31.18 -23.70 31.27
CA ALA A 151 29.82 -23.98 31.70
C ALA A 151 29.06 -22.70 32.11
N SER A 152 29.73 -21.79 32.84
CA SER A 152 29.15 -20.49 33.22
C SER A 152 28.87 -19.60 32.00
N LEU A 153 29.76 -19.57 31.02
CA LEU A 153 29.57 -18.81 29.78
C LEU A 153 28.36 -19.34 29.00
N LEU A 154 28.29 -20.66 28.80
CA LEU A 154 27.23 -21.31 28.02
C LEU A 154 25.86 -21.29 28.70
N PHE A 155 25.81 -21.50 30.01
CA PHE A 155 24.57 -21.81 30.73
C PHE A 155 24.16 -20.79 31.78
N GLY A 156 25.06 -19.89 32.15
CA GLY A 156 24.81 -18.82 33.10
C GLY A 156 23.83 -17.77 32.59
N PRO A 157 23.49 -16.78 33.42
CA PRO A 157 22.59 -15.70 33.02
C PRO A 157 23.16 -14.93 31.81
N ALA A 158 22.29 -14.45 30.92
CA ALA A 158 22.69 -13.61 29.78
C ALA A 158 22.95 -12.16 30.25
N THR A 159 23.92 -11.98 31.13
CA THR A 159 24.36 -10.69 31.67
C THR A 159 25.70 -10.31 31.06
N CYS A 160 25.90 -9.03 30.80
CA CYS A 160 27.15 -8.52 30.26
C CYS A 160 28.30 -8.77 31.26
N ASP A 161 29.43 -9.28 30.76
CA ASP A 161 30.64 -9.55 31.56
C ASP A 161 31.59 -8.33 31.59
N VAL A 162 31.33 -7.31 30.76
CA VAL A 162 32.15 -6.09 30.68
C VAL A 162 32.08 -5.35 32.02
N GLY A 163 33.23 -5.12 32.63
CA GLY A 163 33.39 -4.24 33.81
C GLY A 163 32.88 -2.82 33.51
N ILE A 164 32.64 -1.96 34.51
CA ILE A 164 32.39 -0.52 34.27
C ILE A 164 33.35 -0.05 33.18
N CYS A 165 32.83 0.61 32.14
CA CYS A 165 33.61 1.20 31.06
C CYS A 165 34.89 1.80 31.65
N TYR A 166 36.01 1.09 31.50
CA TYR A 166 37.31 1.72 31.60
C TYR A 166 37.27 2.87 30.57
N PHE A 167 37.97 3.97 30.83
CA PHE A 167 38.12 5.09 29.90
C PHE A 167 37.12 6.26 30.06
N ALA A 168 37.18 6.84 31.26
CA ALA A 168 37.35 8.27 31.61
C ALA A 168 36.78 9.46 30.80
N TYR A 169 36.24 9.36 29.58
CA TYR A 169 35.89 10.59 28.81
C TYR A 169 34.41 10.95 28.69
N PHE A 170 33.46 10.04 29.01
CA PHE A 170 32.02 10.38 28.93
C PHE A 170 31.23 9.83 30.12
N VAL A 171 31.23 10.60 31.21
CA VAL A 171 30.51 10.30 32.46
C VAL A 171 29.01 10.68 32.40
N TYR A 172 28.52 11.30 31.32
CA TYR A 172 27.19 11.93 31.35
C TYR A 172 25.98 11.09 30.88
N TRP A 173 26.17 9.89 30.30
CA TRP A 173 25.07 9.14 29.64
C TRP A 173 24.91 7.68 30.06
N CYS A 174 25.41 7.29 31.23
CA CYS A 174 25.13 5.97 31.79
C CYS A 174 24.24 6.10 33.03
N SER A 175 22.99 5.66 32.94
CA SER A 175 22.00 5.65 34.03
C SER A 175 22.37 4.72 35.20
N CYS A 176 23.57 4.11 35.20
CA CYS A 176 24.05 3.18 36.22
C CYS A 176 24.67 3.89 37.46
N ARG A 177 24.23 5.11 37.80
CA ARG A 177 24.87 5.94 38.83
C ARG A 177 24.54 5.55 40.28
N LEU A 178 23.69 4.54 40.52
CA LEU A 178 23.10 4.35 41.85
C LEU A 178 23.60 3.17 42.69
N LEU A 179 24.47 2.27 42.22
CA LEU A 179 25.00 1.20 43.07
C LEU A 179 26.45 0.86 42.70
N ARG A 180 27.31 0.72 43.72
CA ARG A 180 28.72 0.27 43.66
C ARG A 180 28.85 -1.14 43.03
N LEU A 181 28.55 -1.28 41.74
CA LEU A 181 28.63 -2.55 41.02
C LEU A 181 29.65 -2.41 39.90
N GLN A 182 30.75 -3.15 40.04
CA GLN A 182 31.94 -3.15 39.17
C GLN A 182 31.70 -3.60 37.71
N HIS A 183 30.45 -3.89 37.31
CA HIS A 183 30.12 -4.54 36.04
C HIS A 183 28.85 -3.99 35.37
N CYS A 184 28.79 -4.09 34.04
CA CYS A 184 27.61 -3.77 33.25
C CYS A 184 26.43 -4.68 33.61
N LEU A 185 25.31 -4.10 34.05
CA LEU A 185 24.11 -4.84 34.46
C LEU A 185 23.13 -5.10 33.32
N GLN A 186 23.53 -4.78 32.08
CA GLN A 186 22.69 -5.03 30.92
C GLN A 186 22.45 -6.53 30.76
N ARG A 187 21.18 -6.88 30.57
CA ARG A 187 20.74 -8.24 30.27
C ARG A 187 20.75 -8.45 28.76
N GLN A 188 20.47 -9.67 28.32
CA GLN A 188 20.45 -10.04 26.90
C GLN A 188 21.84 -9.99 26.24
N ALA A 189 22.89 -10.35 26.99
CA ALA A 189 24.22 -10.56 26.45
C ALA A 189 24.47 -12.06 26.25
N MET A 190 24.35 -12.53 25.00
CA MET A 190 24.76 -13.88 24.62
C MET A 190 26.28 -14.00 24.48
N PRO A 191 26.87 -15.19 24.68
CA PRO A 191 28.31 -15.41 24.58
C PRO A 191 28.87 -14.96 23.24
N ASP A 192 29.92 -14.16 23.26
CA ASP A 192 30.84 -14.05 22.15
C ASP A 192 31.94 -15.09 22.35
N PHE A 193 32.06 -16.03 21.41
CA PHE A 193 33.00 -17.15 21.52
C PHE A 193 34.42 -16.76 21.14
N ALA A 194 34.60 -15.61 20.49
CA ALA A 194 35.92 -15.14 20.11
C ALA A 194 36.70 -14.64 21.34
N PRO A 195 36.20 -13.68 22.15
CA PRO A 195 36.79 -13.32 23.44
C PRO A 195 36.35 -14.24 24.60
N CYS A 196 35.44 -15.20 24.37
CA CYS A 196 34.81 -16.03 25.42
C CYS A 196 34.15 -15.22 26.55
N GLN A 197 33.42 -14.16 26.18
CA GLN A 197 32.76 -13.22 27.10
C GLN A 197 31.34 -12.90 26.63
N ARG A 198 30.42 -12.58 27.54
CA ARG A 198 29.10 -12.03 27.18
C ARG A 198 29.18 -10.51 27.05
N ILE A 199 28.93 -10.01 25.85
CA ILE A 199 28.93 -8.56 25.57
C ILE A 199 27.52 -8.16 25.10
N CYS A 200 26.91 -7.16 25.75
CA CYS A 200 25.62 -6.61 25.31
C CYS A 200 25.81 -5.65 24.12
N SER A 201 24.75 -5.40 23.35
CA SER A 201 24.80 -4.52 22.17
C SER A 201 25.31 -3.11 22.48
N VAL A 202 24.94 -2.55 23.64
CA VAL A 202 25.38 -1.20 24.06
C VAL A 202 26.89 -1.17 24.33
N CYS A 203 27.41 -2.17 25.02
CA CYS A 203 28.85 -2.28 25.26
C CYS A 203 29.58 -2.56 23.96
N GLU A 204 29.07 -3.49 23.14
CA GLU A 204 29.64 -3.83 21.84
C GLU A 204 29.85 -2.59 20.96
N ILE A 205 28.83 -1.75 20.75
CA ILE A 205 28.93 -0.51 19.96
C ILE A 205 30.04 0.41 20.49
N LYS A 206 30.01 0.72 21.79
CA LYS A 206 30.99 1.64 22.40
C LYS A 206 32.42 1.15 22.22
N ILE A 207 32.58 -0.15 22.43
CA ILE A 207 33.88 -0.78 22.34
C ILE A 207 34.36 -0.78 20.87
N ILE A 208 33.48 -1.04 19.90
CA ILE A 208 33.83 -0.94 18.46
C ILE A 208 34.26 0.48 18.11
N GLU A 209 33.51 1.50 18.54
CA GLU A 209 33.80 2.90 18.24
C GLU A 209 35.20 3.30 18.73
N GLU A 210 35.52 3.00 19.98
CA GLU A 210 36.83 3.30 20.59
C GLU A 210 37.98 2.59 19.85
N TYR A 211 37.84 1.30 19.59
CA TYR A 211 38.91 0.50 19.01
C TYR A 211 39.08 0.77 17.51
N THR A 212 38.02 1.23 16.83
CA THR A 212 38.12 1.73 15.46
C THR A 212 39.00 2.99 15.38
N VAL A 213 38.93 3.87 16.39
CA VAL A 213 39.81 5.06 16.46
C VAL A 213 41.26 4.63 16.65
N ILE A 214 41.53 3.71 17.59
CA ILE A 214 42.87 3.16 17.84
C ILE A 214 43.43 2.50 16.58
N TRP A 215 42.62 1.69 15.89
CA TRP A 215 43.02 1.02 14.66
C TRP A 215 43.37 2.00 13.54
N LYS A 216 42.51 2.99 13.28
CA LYS A 216 42.75 4.01 12.26
C LYS A 216 44.03 4.81 12.55
N ALA A 217 44.29 5.15 13.80
CA ALA A 217 45.53 5.84 14.19
C ALA A 217 46.77 4.98 13.90
N PHE A 218 46.70 3.68 14.15
CA PHE A 218 47.78 2.74 13.84
C PHE A 218 48.00 2.57 12.33
N GLU A 219 46.93 2.39 11.56
CA GLU A 219 46.96 2.30 10.09
C GLU A 219 47.58 3.55 9.46
N MET A 220 47.20 4.74 9.94
CA MET A 220 47.78 6.02 9.50
C MET A 220 49.27 6.15 9.83
N LYS A 221 49.77 5.51 10.89
CA LYS A 221 51.20 5.54 11.27
C LYS A 221 52.08 4.68 10.34
N TYR A 222 51.49 3.69 9.66
CA TYR A 222 52.18 2.71 8.81
C TYR A 222 51.43 2.42 7.49
N PRO A 223 51.23 3.42 6.62
CA PRO A 223 50.42 3.25 5.40
C PRO A 223 51.04 2.31 4.36
N SER A 224 52.36 2.07 4.41
CA SER A 224 53.08 1.19 3.49
C SER A 224 52.74 -0.29 3.64
N GLU A 225 52.22 -0.69 4.80
CA GLU A 225 51.90 -2.08 5.12
C GLU A 225 50.56 -2.54 4.53
N GLY A 226 49.67 -1.60 4.19
CA GLY A 226 48.41 -1.88 3.49
C GLY A 226 47.59 -3.02 4.11
N GLU A 227 47.27 -4.03 3.29
CA GLU A 227 46.46 -5.19 3.70
C GLU A 227 47.15 -6.11 4.73
N ASP A 228 48.48 -6.08 4.84
CA ASP A 228 49.21 -6.97 5.76
C ASP A 228 48.90 -6.65 7.22
N LEU A 229 48.58 -5.39 7.56
CA LEU A 229 48.12 -5.01 8.90
C LEU A 229 46.84 -5.77 9.29
N TYR A 230 45.94 -6.05 8.35
CA TYR A 230 44.68 -6.73 8.67
C TYR A 230 44.88 -8.20 9.07
N LYS A 231 46.07 -8.78 8.85
CA LYS A 231 46.40 -10.14 9.32
C LYS A 231 46.50 -10.26 10.84
N ILE A 232 46.75 -9.15 11.55
CA ILE A 232 46.79 -9.16 13.03
C ILE A 232 45.40 -8.99 13.67
N LEU A 233 44.37 -8.68 12.86
CA LEU A 233 43.01 -8.45 13.36
C LEU A 233 42.23 -9.75 13.55
N GLN A 234 41.72 -9.92 14.77
CA GLN A 234 40.73 -10.94 15.10
C GLN A 234 39.32 -10.36 15.01
N TYR A 235 38.33 -11.17 14.62
CA TYR A 235 36.96 -10.73 14.40
C TYR A 235 35.96 -11.48 15.29
N SER A 236 35.05 -10.75 15.92
CA SER A 236 33.81 -11.27 16.48
C SER A 236 32.82 -11.62 15.37
N LEU A 237 32.03 -12.67 15.59
CA LEU A 237 30.97 -13.13 14.67
C LEU A 237 29.55 -12.84 15.18
N LYS A 238 29.41 -11.99 16.21
CA LYS A 238 28.10 -11.52 16.68
C LYS A 238 27.56 -10.43 15.76
N SER A 239 26.25 -10.48 15.49
CA SER A 239 25.55 -9.41 14.77
C SER A 239 25.01 -8.35 15.72
N ASP A 240 24.66 -8.76 16.94
CA ASP A 240 24.28 -7.90 18.05
C ASP A 240 24.46 -8.67 19.37
N GLY A 241 24.15 -8.01 20.50
CA GLY A 241 24.21 -8.59 21.85
C GLY A 241 23.51 -9.95 22.04
N THR A 242 22.55 -10.31 21.18
CA THR A 242 21.67 -11.48 21.28
C THR A 242 21.78 -12.50 20.14
N LYS A 243 22.31 -12.09 18.98
CA LYS A 243 22.33 -12.87 17.75
C LYS A 243 23.73 -13.00 17.15
N TYR A 244 23.89 -14.03 16.32
CA TYR A 244 25.09 -14.25 15.53
C TYR A 244 24.80 -14.00 14.05
N HIS A 245 25.80 -13.59 13.29
CA HIS A 245 25.64 -13.39 11.85
C HIS A 245 25.26 -14.71 11.15
N HIS A 246 24.17 -14.69 10.36
CA HIS A 246 23.70 -15.84 9.58
C HIS A 246 24.58 -16.18 8.36
N ARG A 247 25.45 -15.26 7.93
CA ARG A 247 26.30 -15.41 6.74
C ARG A 247 27.76 -15.34 7.16
N ARG A 248 28.64 -16.11 6.48
CA ARG A 248 30.09 -15.87 6.50
C ARG A 248 30.34 -14.49 5.89
N VAL A 249 30.29 -13.44 6.70
CA VAL A 249 30.67 -12.11 6.24
C VAL A 249 32.19 -12.11 6.20
N GLU A 250 32.75 -12.11 4.98
CA GLU A 250 34.17 -11.93 4.76
C GLU A 250 34.57 -10.54 5.29
N ASN A 251 35.45 -10.54 6.30
CA ASN A 251 36.27 -9.41 6.74
C ASN A 251 35.57 -8.08 7.06
N ARG A 252 34.30 -8.07 7.48
CA ARG A 252 33.64 -6.88 8.06
C ARG A 252 33.09 -7.13 9.47
N GLY A 253 33.82 -7.91 10.27
CA GLY A 253 33.45 -8.18 11.67
C GLY A 253 33.96 -7.10 12.62
N ASN A 254 33.34 -7.01 13.79
CA ASN A 254 33.83 -6.22 14.92
C ASN A 254 35.13 -6.83 15.42
N TYR A 255 36.18 -6.06 15.71
CA TYR A 255 37.47 -6.62 16.14
C TYR A 255 37.36 -7.31 17.51
N ILE A 256 38.22 -8.30 17.81
CA ILE A 256 38.38 -8.77 19.19
C ILE A 256 39.11 -7.69 19.96
N ILE A 257 38.31 -6.99 20.74
CA ILE A 257 38.69 -5.75 21.38
C ILE A 257 39.83 -5.96 22.37
N ASN A 258 39.76 -6.97 23.23
CA ASN A 258 40.75 -7.12 24.30
C ASN A 258 42.17 -7.45 23.78
N ASP A 259 42.30 -7.98 22.57
CA ASP A 259 43.58 -8.41 21.98
C ASP A 259 44.22 -7.31 21.10
N LEU A 260 43.41 -6.41 20.55
CA LEU A 260 43.87 -5.42 19.57
C LEU A 260 45.04 -4.54 20.06
N PRO A 261 45.05 -3.97 21.28
CA PRO A 261 46.14 -3.11 21.74
C PRO A 261 47.43 -3.90 21.94
N ILE A 262 47.32 -5.17 22.33
CA ILE A 262 48.45 -6.08 22.51
C ILE A 262 49.09 -6.38 21.16
N LYS A 263 48.27 -6.74 20.16
CA LYS A 263 48.73 -7.02 18.79
C LYS A 263 49.31 -5.78 18.11
N ILE A 264 48.72 -4.60 18.31
CA ILE A 264 49.27 -3.32 17.85
C ILE A 264 50.64 -3.05 18.50
N GLY A 265 50.76 -3.28 19.81
CA GLY A 265 52.03 -3.12 20.52
C GLY A 265 53.12 -4.05 19.97
N GLN A 266 52.80 -5.32 19.76
CA GLN A 266 53.71 -6.30 19.16
C GLN A 266 54.12 -5.92 17.73
N ALA A 267 53.16 -5.56 16.88
CA ALA A 267 53.41 -5.15 15.50
C ALA A 267 54.26 -3.87 15.44
N SER A 268 54.00 -2.91 16.33
CA SER A 268 54.76 -1.65 16.40
C SER A 268 56.25 -1.89 16.65
N LEU A 269 56.62 -2.85 17.49
CA LEU A 269 58.02 -3.20 17.77
C LEU A 269 58.75 -3.65 16.50
N TYR A 270 58.13 -4.54 15.72
CA TYR A 270 58.69 -5.00 14.45
C TYR A 270 58.78 -3.89 13.41
N LEU A 271 57.72 -3.09 13.27
CA LEU A 271 57.67 -1.98 12.30
C LEU A 271 58.65 -0.86 12.64
N GLU A 272 58.93 -0.61 13.92
CA GLU A 272 59.96 0.33 14.36
C GLU A 272 61.37 -0.22 14.10
N ALA A 273 61.62 -1.51 14.31
CA ALA A 273 62.87 -2.16 13.95
C ALA A 273 63.16 -2.11 12.44
N ILE A 274 62.12 -2.27 11.60
CA ILE A 274 62.21 -2.12 10.14
C ILE A 274 62.58 -0.67 9.78
N LYS A 275 61.94 0.32 10.41
CA LYS A 275 62.27 1.75 10.20
C LYS A 275 63.70 2.10 10.58
N LEU A 276 64.28 1.44 11.57
CA LEU A 276 65.67 1.62 12.02
C LEU A 276 66.70 0.88 11.13
N GLY A 277 66.26 0.09 10.15
CA GLY A 277 67.16 -0.63 9.24
C GLY A 277 67.82 -1.86 9.85
N ASN A 278 67.24 -2.45 10.89
CA ASN A 278 67.78 -3.66 11.53
C ASN A 278 67.75 -4.84 10.56
N SER A 279 68.89 -5.55 10.41
CA SER A 279 68.96 -6.75 9.57
C SER A 279 68.11 -7.89 10.14
N GLY A 280 67.23 -8.48 9.33
CA GLY A 280 66.34 -9.58 9.74
C GLY A 280 64.95 -9.15 10.24
N ALA A 281 64.72 -7.86 10.48
CA ALA A 281 63.46 -7.38 11.07
C ALA A 281 62.24 -7.61 10.16
N MET A 282 62.41 -7.59 8.83
CA MET A 282 61.35 -7.86 7.87
C MET A 282 60.94 -9.34 7.86
N GLU A 283 61.91 -10.25 7.94
CA GLU A 283 61.69 -11.69 8.06
C GLU A 283 60.94 -12.03 9.36
N GLU A 284 61.35 -11.42 10.48
CA GLU A 284 60.68 -11.59 11.76
C GLU A 284 59.24 -11.06 11.75
N TYR A 285 59.01 -9.89 11.12
CA TYR A 285 57.68 -9.33 10.97
C TYR A 285 56.76 -10.23 10.13
N LYS A 286 57.26 -10.73 8.98
CA LYS A 286 56.51 -11.69 8.15
C LYS A 286 56.17 -12.97 8.90
N ALA A 287 57.11 -13.49 9.71
CA ALA A 287 56.87 -14.66 10.55
C ALA A 287 55.80 -14.38 11.62
N PHE A 288 55.80 -13.19 12.22
CA PHE A 288 54.76 -12.74 13.15
C PHE A 288 53.39 -12.62 12.47
N LEU A 289 53.31 -12.06 11.26
CA LEU A 289 52.06 -11.98 10.50
C LEU A 289 51.50 -13.36 10.17
N LEU A 290 52.35 -14.29 9.71
CA LEU A 290 51.96 -15.68 9.43
C LEU A 290 51.44 -16.38 10.69
N LYS A 291 52.09 -16.16 11.83
CA LYS A 291 51.63 -16.67 13.13
C LYS A 291 50.25 -16.11 13.50
N CYS A 292 50.04 -14.81 13.38
CA CYS A 292 48.74 -14.19 13.64
C CYS A 292 47.67 -14.74 12.69
N GLU A 293 48.00 -14.93 11.42
CA GLU A 293 47.06 -15.48 10.43
C GLU A 293 46.61 -16.90 10.80
N ASP A 294 47.55 -17.76 11.23
CA ASP A 294 47.22 -19.13 11.67
C ASP A 294 46.41 -19.13 12.97
N GLU A 295 46.78 -18.31 13.96
CA GLU A 295 45.99 -18.10 15.18
C GLU A 295 44.55 -17.68 14.85
N ASN A 296 44.38 -16.72 13.93
CA ASN A 296 43.08 -16.22 13.49
C ASN A 296 42.29 -17.28 12.73
N ARG A 297 42.95 -18.15 11.98
CA ARG A 297 42.33 -19.27 11.26
C ARG A 297 41.83 -20.34 12.23
N GLN A 298 42.63 -20.69 13.23
CA GLN A 298 42.24 -21.66 14.26
C GLN A 298 41.08 -21.14 15.11
N MET A 299 41.17 -19.89 15.56
CA MET A 299 40.09 -19.21 16.30
C MET A 299 38.79 -19.19 15.48
N ARG A 300 38.85 -18.79 14.20
CA ARG A 300 37.67 -18.75 13.33
C ARG A 300 36.97 -20.10 13.21
N ARG A 301 37.73 -21.19 13.03
CA ARG A 301 37.17 -22.56 12.98
C ARG A 301 36.42 -22.90 14.28
N PHE A 302 36.98 -22.56 15.43
CA PHE A 302 36.34 -22.80 16.73
C PHE A 302 35.06 -21.97 16.91
N VAL A 303 35.11 -20.67 16.60
CA VAL A 303 33.97 -19.76 16.73
C VAL A 303 32.85 -20.18 15.76
N ASP A 304 33.17 -20.61 14.54
CA ASP A 304 32.19 -21.13 13.57
C ASP A 304 31.40 -22.33 14.14
N ILE A 305 32.08 -23.30 14.76
CA ILE A 305 31.44 -24.46 15.40
C ILE A 305 30.47 -24.00 16.50
N CYS A 306 30.93 -23.10 17.38
CA CYS A 306 30.12 -22.61 18.49
C CYS A 306 28.92 -21.78 18.00
N ARG A 307 29.12 -20.96 16.95
CA ARG A 307 28.07 -20.17 16.29
C ARG A 307 27.01 -21.08 15.68
N ASP A 308 27.42 -22.08 14.91
CA ASP A 308 26.50 -22.97 14.21
C ASP A 308 25.66 -23.76 15.22
N TRP A 309 26.28 -24.21 16.31
CA TRP A 309 25.57 -24.80 17.44
C TRP A 309 24.58 -23.85 18.10
N CYS A 310 24.98 -22.62 18.46
CA CYS A 310 24.09 -21.63 19.05
C CYS A 310 22.93 -21.27 18.11
N SER A 311 23.20 -21.14 16.82
CA SER A 311 22.19 -20.83 15.81
C SER A 311 21.19 -21.97 15.68
N ALA A 312 21.64 -23.23 15.68
CA ALA A 312 20.76 -24.39 15.68
C ALA A 312 19.87 -24.44 16.94
N VAL A 313 20.42 -24.12 18.11
CA VAL A 313 19.65 -24.00 19.36
C VAL A 313 18.63 -22.86 19.26
N TYR A 314 19.02 -21.70 18.74
CA TYR A 314 18.13 -20.56 18.54
C TYR A 314 16.97 -20.89 17.60
N HIS A 315 17.25 -21.50 16.44
CA HIS A 315 16.22 -21.93 15.49
C HIS A 315 15.28 -22.98 16.11
N CYS A 316 15.81 -23.95 16.86
CA CYS A 316 14.97 -24.92 17.58
C CYS A 316 14.08 -24.24 18.62
N CYS A 317 14.62 -23.27 19.38
CA CYS A 317 13.81 -22.45 20.29
C CYS A 317 12.71 -21.70 19.54
N TRP A 318 13.05 -21.09 18.41
CA TRP A 318 12.10 -20.35 17.59
C TRP A 318 10.96 -21.25 17.10
N ASP A 319 11.28 -22.41 16.52
CA ASP A 319 10.26 -23.32 16.00
C ASP A 319 9.37 -23.90 17.11
N VAL A 320 9.99 -24.38 18.20
CA VAL A 320 9.26 -25.03 19.32
C VAL A 320 8.42 -24.02 20.09
N PHE A 321 8.97 -22.87 20.43
CA PHE A 321 8.32 -21.92 21.33
C PHE A 321 7.56 -20.83 20.60
N VAL A 322 8.12 -20.28 19.52
CA VAL A 322 7.55 -19.13 18.82
C VAL A 322 6.58 -19.57 17.75
N GLN A 323 6.88 -20.59 16.96
CA GLN A 323 5.93 -21.05 15.95
C GLN A 323 4.89 -21.99 16.56
N ASN A 324 5.30 -23.11 17.15
CA ASN A 324 4.36 -24.17 17.51
C ASN A 324 3.42 -23.79 18.67
N ARG A 325 3.95 -23.28 19.79
CA ARG A 325 3.11 -22.93 20.95
C ARG A 325 2.21 -21.72 20.67
N ARG A 326 2.74 -20.69 20.00
CA ARG A 326 1.96 -19.52 19.57
C ARG A 326 0.85 -19.90 18.60
N ASN A 327 1.16 -20.65 17.55
CA ASN A 327 0.17 -21.02 16.55
C ASN A 327 -0.89 -21.94 17.17
N SER A 328 -0.49 -22.81 18.10
CA SER A 328 -1.42 -23.63 18.89
C SER A 328 -2.30 -22.78 19.80
N PHE A 329 -1.76 -21.70 20.38
CA PHE A 329 -2.50 -20.77 21.24
C PHE A 329 -3.50 -19.93 20.45
N ILE A 330 -3.12 -19.41 19.28
CA ILE A 330 -4.06 -18.72 18.37
C ILE A 330 -5.14 -19.68 17.89
N LYS A 331 -4.78 -20.93 17.53
CA LYS A 331 -5.76 -21.96 17.18
C LYS A 331 -6.72 -22.26 18.34
N LEU A 332 -6.22 -22.28 19.58
CA LEU A 332 -7.04 -22.47 20.77
C LEU A 332 -8.00 -21.29 20.96
N ALA A 333 -7.52 -20.05 20.82
CA ALA A 333 -8.32 -18.84 20.90
C ALA A 333 -9.46 -18.84 19.88
N ARG A 334 -9.14 -19.11 18.62
CA ARG A 334 -10.13 -19.20 17.53
C ARG A 334 -11.16 -20.30 17.80
N LYS A 335 -10.72 -21.49 18.21
CA LYS A 335 -11.64 -22.59 18.59
C LYS A 335 -12.56 -22.21 19.75
N PHE A 336 -12.06 -21.42 20.70
CA PHE A 336 -12.86 -20.94 21.84
C PHE A 336 -13.95 -19.97 21.38
N LEU A 337 -13.61 -18.97 20.57
CA LEU A 337 -14.57 -18.01 20.00
C LEU A 337 -15.62 -18.68 19.10
N ILE A 338 -15.23 -19.69 18.31
CA ILE A 338 -16.19 -20.49 17.53
C ILE A 338 -17.23 -21.15 18.45
N ARG A 339 -16.80 -21.69 19.60
CA ARG A 339 -17.72 -22.28 20.58
C ARG A 339 -18.62 -21.25 21.26
N MET A 340 -18.21 -20.00 21.31
CA MET A 340 -19.05 -18.89 21.81
C MET A 340 -20.00 -18.32 20.74
N GLY A 341 -19.94 -18.82 19.51
CA GLY A 341 -20.88 -18.45 18.43
C GLY A 341 -20.30 -17.54 17.34
N HIS A 342 -19.02 -17.19 17.39
CA HIS A 342 -18.38 -16.43 16.30
C HIS A 342 -18.15 -17.31 15.05
N GLN A 343 -18.32 -16.73 13.86
CA GLN A 343 -18.11 -17.45 12.61
C GLN A 343 -16.63 -17.56 12.28
N GLN A 344 -16.21 -18.69 11.67
CA GLN A 344 -14.81 -18.95 11.34
C GLN A 344 -14.19 -17.90 10.41
N GLN A 345 -14.99 -17.33 9.51
CA GLN A 345 -14.57 -16.31 8.55
C GLN A 345 -14.27 -14.94 9.19
N ASP A 346 -14.85 -14.67 10.37
CA ASP A 346 -14.63 -13.44 11.14
C ASP A 346 -13.41 -13.56 12.08
N LEU A 347 -12.74 -14.71 12.10
CA LEU A 347 -11.60 -15.01 12.97
C LEU A 347 -10.30 -15.03 12.17
N LEU A 348 -9.89 -13.86 11.70
CA LEU A 348 -8.70 -13.67 10.87
C LEU A 348 -7.43 -13.98 11.68
N TRP A 349 -6.59 -14.86 11.13
CA TRP A 349 -5.37 -15.29 11.84
C TRP A 349 -4.40 -14.13 12.07
N VAL A 350 -4.30 -13.22 11.10
CA VAL A 350 -3.37 -12.08 11.13
C VAL A 350 -3.72 -11.11 12.25
N ASP A 351 -4.99 -10.80 12.48
CA ASP A 351 -5.39 -9.84 13.52
C ASP A 351 -5.11 -10.41 14.91
N PHE A 352 -5.47 -11.67 15.12
CA PHE A 352 -5.22 -12.40 16.37
C PHE A 352 -3.72 -12.50 16.64
N TYR A 353 -2.95 -12.76 15.59
CA TYR A 353 -1.50 -12.80 15.66
C TYR A 353 -0.92 -11.46 16.09
N THR A 354 -1.26 -10.39 15.36
CA THR A 354 -0.75 -9.04 15.60
C THR A 354 -1.09 -8.59 17.01
N TYR A 355 -2.36 -8.69 17.42
CA TYR A 355 -2.81 -8.32 18.75
C TYR A 355 -2.03 -9.05 19.87
N LEU A 356 -1.96 -10.38 19.81
CA LEU A 356 -1.29 -11.16 20.85
C LEU A 356 0.22 -10.92 20.89
N MET A 357 0.87 -10.70 19.74
CA MET A 357 2.30 -10.41 19.71
C MET A 357 2.59 -9.04 20.33
N THR A 358 1.83 -8.01 19.95
CA THR A 358 1.96 -6.68 20.54
C THR A 358 1.68 -6.70 22.04
N TYR A 359 0.67 -7.48 22.49
CA TYR A 359 0.39 -7.70 23.92
C TYR A 359 1.58 -8.34 24.65
N PHE A 360 2.15 -9.44 24.14
CA PHE A 360 3.28 -10.12 24.80
C PHE A 360 4.56 -9.28 24.81
N GLU A 361 4.78 -8.48 23.79
CA GLU A 361 5.90 -7.53 23.73
C GLU A 361 5.77 -6.46 24.83
N LYS A 362 4.60 -5.84 24.94
CA LYS A 362 4.28 -4.85 26.00
C LYS A 362 4.40 -5.47 27.40
N LYS A 363 3.80 -6.64 27.66
CA LYS A 363 3.90 -7.35 28.96
C LYS A 363 5.28 -7.92 29.25
N ARG A 364 6.20 -7.82 28.29
CA ARG A 364 7.58 -8.30 28.41
C ARG A 364 7.72 -9.80 28.70
N ARG A 365 6.66 -10.58 28.46
CA ARG A 365 6.56 -12.00 28.80
C ARG A 365 5.46 -12.67 27.99
N ALA A 366 5.76 -13.82 27.37
CA ALA A 366 4.76 -14.66 26.72
C ALA A 366 4.35 -15.85 27.61
N ARG A 367 3.04 -16.02 27.84
CA ARG A 367 2.47 -17.18 28.55
C ARG A 367 1.32 -17.78 27.73
N PHE A 368 1.56 -18.94 27.13
CA PHE A 368 0.53 -19.66 26.37
C PHE A 368 -0.31 -20.55 27.30
N SER A 369 -1.14 -19.94 28.15
CA SER A 369 -1.97 -20.65 29.13
C SER A 369 -3.45 -20.30 28.98
N LYS A 370 -4.34 -21.19 29.41
CA LYS A 370 -5.79 -20.89 29.42
C LYS A 370 -6.09 -19.61 30.21
N LYS A 371 -5.42 -19.38 31.34
CA LYS A 371 -5.61 -18.15 32.14
C LYS A 371 -5.29 -16.89 31.32
N GLU A 372 -4.21 -16.92 30.55
CA GLU A 372 -3.82 -15.81 29.67
C GLU A 372 -4.80 -15.61 28.51
N LEU A 373 -5.40 -16.70 28.02
CA LEU A 373 -6.44 -16.59 26.99
C LEU A 373 -7.67 -15.86 27.53
N HIS A 374 -8.12 -16.20 28.74
CA HIS A 374 -9.29 -15.56 29.35
C HIS A 374 -9.05 -14.07 29.61
N SER A 375 -7.85 -13.67 30.05
CA SER A 375 -7.52 -12.25 30.27
C SER A 375 -7.40 -11.42 28.99
N ASN A 376 -7.39 -12.06 27.81
CA ASN A 376 -7.36 -11.38 26.52
C ASN A 376 -8.67 -11.59 25.74
N LEU A 377 -9.69 -12.18 26.37
CA LEU A 377 -10.88 -12.61 25.64
C LEU A 377 -11.67 -11.42 25.08
N SER A 378 -11.84 -10.36 25.87
CA SER A 378 -12.53 -9.12 25.46
C SER A 378 -11.90 -8.52 24.20
N GLY A 379 -10.57 -8.38 24.17
CA GLY A 379 -9.85 -7.86 23.01
C GLY A 379 -9.99 -8.76 21.77
N LEU A 380 -9.94 -10.09 21.96
CA LEU A 380 -10.11 -11.03 20.86
C LEU A 380 -11.56 -11.07 20.33
N GLU A 381 -12.56 -10.89 21.18
CA GLU A 381 -13.96 -10.72 20.79
C GLU A 381 -14.18 -9.41 20.02
N ALA A 382 -13.55 -8.32 20.47
CA ALA A 382 -13.60 -7.03 19.77
C ALA A 382 -13.06 -7.15 18.33
N LEU A 383 -11.94 -7.86 18.14
CA LEU A 383 -11.39 -8.15 16.80
C LEU A 383 -12.36 -8.97 15.95
N ALA A 384 -12.96 -10.01 16.52
CA ALA A 384 -13.93 -10.84 15.80
C ALA A 384 -15.19 -10.03 15.39
N ASN A 385 -15.65 -9.12 16.25
CA ASN A 385 -16.79 -8.26 15.98
C ASN A 385 -16.49 -7.21 14.92
N SER A 386 -15.30 -6.59 14.97
CA SER A 386 -14.84 -5.65 13.93
C SER A 386 -14.71 -6.33 12.56
N ALA A 387 -14.10 -7.52 12.51
CA ALA A 387 -14.00 -8.30 11.27
C ALA A 387 -15.39 -8.71 10.71
N LYS A 388 -16.34 -9.05 11.60
CA LYS A 388 -17.73 -9.32 11.22
C LYS A 388 -18.39 -8.08 10.61
N GLU A 389 -18.21 -6.91 11.21
CA GLU A 389 -18.76 -5.65 10.69
C GLU A 389 -18.19 -5.31 9.31
N GLU A 390 -16.87 -5.42 9.13
CA GLU A 390 -16.24 -5.23 7.83
C GLU A 390 -16.73 -6.21 6.77
N ARG A 391 -16.95 -7.48 7.14
CA ARG A 391 -17.54 -8.47 6.23
C ARG A 391 -18.97 -8.09 5.85
N LEU A 392 -19.83 -7.76 6.83
CA LEU A 392 -21.21 -7.36 6.56
C LEU A 392 -21.27 -6.10 5.66
N ASN A 393 -20.37 -5.14 5.88
CA ASN A 393 -20.28 -3.94 5.04
C ASN A 393 -19.87 -4.29 3.60
N ARG A 394 -18.92 -5.21 3.41
CA ARG A 394 -18.54 -5.69 2.07
C ARG A 394 -19.68 -6.46 1.38
N GLU A 395 -20.39 -7.33 2.12
CA GLU A 395 -21.54 -8.08 1.60
C GLU A 395 -22.67 -7.13 1.17
N ARG A 396 -23.01 -6.12 1.99
CA ARG A 396 -24.00 -5.08 1.66
C ARG A 396 -23.59 -4.25 0.46
N ALA A 397 -22.33 -3.83 0.37
CA ALA A 397 -21.82 -3.08 -0.77
C ALA A 397 -21.88 -3.91 -2.06
N ALA A 398 -21.52 -5.19 -2.00
CA ALA A 398 -21.62 -6.10 -3.13
C ALA A 398 -23.07 -6.32 -3.58
N LEU A 399 -24.01 -6.48 -2.64
CA LEU A 399 -25.44 -6.57 -2.93
C LEU A 399 -25.96 -5.30 -3.60
N SER A 400 -25.68 -4.13 -3.03
CA SER A 400 -26.09 -2.84 -3.61
C SER A 400 -25.52 -2.65 -5.02
N MET A 401 -24.26 -3.02 -5.27
CA MET A 401 -23.68 -3.02 -6.62
C MET A 401 -24.39 -3.96 -7.60
N SER A 402 -24.82 -5.15 -7.14
CA SER A 402 -25.58 -6.08 -7.98
C SER A 402 -26.96 -5.52 -8.33
N LEU A 403 -27.68 -5.00 -7.32
CA LEU A 403 -28.99 -4.37 -7.51
C LEU A 403 -28.91 -3.15 -8.43
N ARG A 404 -27.85 -2.35 -8.33
CA ARG A 404 -27.60 -1.24 -9.25
C ARG A 404 -27.47 -1.72 -10.70
N LYS A 405 -26.72 -2.79 -10.96
CA LYS A 405 -26.62 -3.38 -12.31
C LYS A 405 -27.98 -3.86 -12.83
N ARG A 406 -28.81 -4.45 -11.95
CA ARG A 406 -30.17 -4.88 -12.30
C ARG A 406 -31.02 -3.67 -12.72
N VAL A 407 -30.97 -2.57 -11.97
CA VAL A 407 -31.65 -1.31 -12.30
C VAL A 407 -31.12 -0.71 -13.60
N THR A 408 -29.80 -0.68 -13.82
CA THR A 408 -29.20 -0.23 -15.09
C THR A 408 -29.75 -1.02 -16.27
N SER A 409 -29.77 -2.35 -16.18
CA SER A 409 -30.29 -3.20 -17.25
C SER A 409 -31.77 -2.94 -17.50
N PHE A 410 -32.55 -2.77 -16.43
CA PHE A 410 -33.97 -2.48 -16.51
C PHE A 410 -34.24 -1.12 -17.15
N TYR A 411 -33.48 -0.08 -16.77
CA TYR A 411 -33.56 1.25 -17.37
C TYR A 411 -33.39 1.21 -18.89
N TYR A 412 -32.32 0.57 -19.39
CA TYR A 412 -32.09 0.54 -20.83
C TYR A 412 -33.14 -0.29 -21.57
N ASP A 413 -33.62 -1.41 -21.02
CA ASP A 413 -34.72 -2.19 -21.61
C ASP A 413 -36.04 -1.40 -21.65
N LEU A 414 -36.38 -0.71 -20.55
CA LEU A 414 -37.58 0.09 -20.43
C LEU A 414 -37.59 1.26 -21.41
N VAL A 415 -36.47 1.98 -21.51
CA VAL A 415 -36.31 3.10 -22.43
C VAL A 415 -36.35 2.61 -23.89
N GLN A 416 -35.72 1.47 -24.21
CA GLN A 416 -35.77 0.89 -25.55
C GLN A 416 -37.21 0.55 -26.00
N ARG A 417 -38.05 0.08 -25.09
CA ARG A 417 -39.45 -0.29 -25.39
C ARG A 417 -40.38 0.91 -25.45
N SER A 418 -40.12 1.92 -24.62
CA SER A 418 -41.08 3.01 -24.37
C SER A 418 -40.78 4.27 -25.18
N VAL A 419 -39.52 4.49 -25.59
CA VAL A 419 -39.10 5.66 -26.38
C VAL A 419 -38.94 5.25 -27.86
N PRO A 420 -39.58 5.96 -28.81
CA PRO A 420 -39.40 5.70 -30.23
C PRO A 420 -37.93 5.82 -30.67
N PRO A 421 -37.46 5.00 -31.63
CA PRO A 421 -36.08 5.01 -32.12
C PRO A 421 -35.55 6.38 -32.56
N GLU A 422 -36.41 7.22 -33.11
CA GLU A 422 -36.09 8.58 -33.57
C GLU A 422 -35.71 9.51 -32.41
N ARG A 423 -36.10 9.14 -31.18
CA ARG A 423 -35.85 9.91 -29.97
C ARG A 423 -34.71 9.36 -29.12
N TRP A 424 -34.06 8.27 -29.53
CA TRP A 424 -32.98 7.67 -28.73
C TRP A 424 -31.75 8.54 -28.57
N ASP A 425 -31.49 9.41 -29.55
CA ASP A 425 -30.40 10.40 -29.51
C ASP A 425 -30.54 11.40 -28.34
N TYR A 426 -31.74 11.49 -27.76
CA TYR A 426 -32.09 12.44 -26.71
C TYR A 426 -32.16 11.81 -25.31
N ILE A 427 -31.97 10.50 -25.19
CA ILE A 427 -31.94 9.80 -23.91
C ILE A 427 -30.62 10.15 -23.19
N PRO A 428 -30.64 10.38 -21.86
CA PRO A 428 -29.42 10.54 -21.08
C PRO A 428 -28.47 9.36 -21.31
N GLN A 429 -27.25 9.66 -21.77
CA GLN A 429 -26.25 8.64 -22.14
C GLN A 429 -25.68 7.85 -20.94
N GLY A 430 -26.10 8.17 -19.71
CA GLY A 430 -25.71 7.49 -18.49
C GLY A 430 -26.89 7.26 -17.53
N ASP A 431 -26.79 6.18 -16.78
CA ASP A 431 -27.71 5.72 -15.74
C ASP A 431 -27.44 6.35 -14.36
N ARG A 432 -26.45 7.26 -14.25
CA ARG A 432 -26.11 7.87 -12.97
C ARG A 432 -27.28 8.63 -12.35
N HIS A 433 -28.02 9.36 -13.18
CA HIS A 433 -29.13 10.20 -12.75
C HIS A 433 -30.32 9.41 -12.18
N ILE A 434 -30.50 8.15 -12.58
CA ILE A 434 -31.59 7.32 -12.06
C ILE A 434 -31.27 6.77 -10.67
N PHE A 435 -30.00 6.67 -10.28
CA PHE A 435 -29.61 6.19 -8.95
C PHE A 435 -29.86 7.19 -7.84
N ASP A 436 -30.13 8.46 -8.17
CA ASP A 436 -30.51 9.49 -7.21
C ASP A 436 -32.03 9.55 -6.99
N LEU A 437 -32.81 8.77 -7.75
CA LEU A 437 -34.27 8.74 -7.61
C LEU A 437 -34.66 8.06 -6.30
N PRO A 438 -35.52 8.66 -5.45
CA PRO A 438 -35.85 8.11 -4.15
C PRO A 438 -36.36 6.66 -4.18
N ALA A 439 -37.11 6.27 -5.22
CA ALA A 439 -37.59 4.90 -5.39
C ALA A 439 -36.44 3.92 -5.72
N VAL A 440 -35.50 4.35 -6.55
CA VAL A 440 -34.30 3.56 -6.92
C VAL A 440 -33.36 3.45 -5.73
N VAL A 441 -33.08 4.54 -5.00
CA VAL A 441 -32.25 4.52 -3.78
C VAL A 441 -32.82 3.56 -2.75
N ARG A 442 -34.13 3.66 -2.46
CA ARG A 442 -34.81 2.72 -1.55
C ARG A 442 -34.63 1.28 -2.03
N TYR A 443 -34.75 1.03 -3.32
CA TYR A 443 -34.55 -0.31 -3.86
C TYR A 443 -33.09 -0.79 -3.77
N THR A 444 -32.09 0.04 -4.05
CA THR A 444 -30.68 -0.39 -4.07
C THR A 444 -30.04 -0.48 -2.68
N ASP A 445 -30.56 0.26 -1.71
CA ASP A 445 -29.96 0.41 -0.38
C ASP A 445 -30.71 -0.37 0.71
N THR A 446 -31.87 -0.95 0.38
CA THR A 446 -32.58 -1.87 1.28
C THR A 446 -31.80 -3.16 1.48
N ASP A 447 -31.65 -3.59 2.74
CA ASP A 447 -30.98 -4.84 3.10
C ASP A 447 -31.92 -6.04 2.88
N TYR A 448 -31.90 -6.61 1.68
CA TYR A 448 -32.63 -7.85 1.36
C TYR A 448 -31.90 -9.12 1.80
N GLY A 449 -30.68 -9.00 2.33
CA GLY A 449 -29.76 -10.12 2.62
C GLY A 449 -29.19 -10.83 1.38
N GLN A 450 -30.05 -11.18 0.41
CA GLN A 450 -29.67 -11.81 -0.86
C GLN A 450 -30.41 -11.15 -2.03
N GLU A 451 -29.79 -11.15 -3.21
CA GLU A 451 -30.36 -10.54 -4.42
C GLU A 451 -31.70 -11.17 -4.82
N SER A 452 -31.88 -12.48 -4.62
CA SER A 452 -33.13 -13.20 -4.92
C SER A 452 -34.33 -12.75 -4.10
N ASN A 453 -34.09 -12.10 -2.95
CA ASN A 453 -35.14 -11.61 -2.08
C ASN A 453 -35.60 -10.20 -2.49
N ALA A 454 -34.84 -9.51 -3.35
CA ALA A 454 -35.25 -8.22 -3.86
C ALA A 454 -36.43 -8.40 -4.84
N PRO A 455 -37.50 -7.59 -4.70
CA PRO A 455 -38.69 -7.71 -5.54
C PRO A 455 -38.32 -7.49 -7.01
N ASP A 456 -39.10 -8.09 -7.91
CA ASP A 456 -38.87 -7.84 -9.32
C ASP A 456 -39.23 -6.41 -9.70
N LEU A 457 -38.36 -5.76 -10.48
CA LEU A 457 -38.52 -4.36 -10.87
C LEU A 457 -39.83 -4.13 -11.62
N ALA A 458 -40.30 -5.14 -12.37
CA ALA A 458 -41.59 -5.13 -13.06
C ALA A 458 -42.82 -5.13 -12.13
N VAL A 459 -42.66 -5.45 -10.84
CA VAL A 459 -43.72 -5.48 -9.82
C VAL A 459 -43.65 -4.24 -8.92
N THR A 460 -42.71 -3.33 -9.19
CA THR A 460 -42.53 -2.07 -8.47
C THR A 460 -42.93 -0.89 -9.35
N ASP A 461 -43.20 0.28 -8.74
CA ASP A 461 -43.49 1.52 -9.48
C ASP A 461 -42.23 2.23 -10.03
N ILE A 462 -41.08 1.54 -10.08
CA ILE A 462 -39.80 2.13 -10.50
C ILE A 462 -39.81 2.46 -11.99
N ASP A 463 -40.54 1.70 -12.80
CA ASP A 463 -40.73 1.95 -14.22
C ASP A 463 -41.41 3.31 -14.49
N VAL A 464 -42.52 3.58 -13.80
CA VAL A 464 -43.26 4.86 -13.89
C VAL A 464 -42.33 6.00 -13.49
N VAL A 465 -41.63 5.86 -12.36
CA VAL A 465 -40.71 6.89 -11.85
C VAL A 465 -39.55 7.15 -12.83
N ILE A 466 -39.00 6.11 -13.46
CA ILE A 466 -37.91 6.26 -14.44
C ILE A 466 -38.42 6.93 -15.73
N LEU A 467 -39.60 6.54 -16.23
CA LEU A 467 -40.16 7.10 -17.46
C LEU A 467 -40.55 8.57 -17.29
N ASP A 468 -41.25 8.90 -16.20
CA ASP A 468 -41.61 10.28 -15.85
C ASP A 468 -40.36 11.15 -15.71
N PHE A 469 -39.31 10.62 -15.06
CA PHE A 469 -38.05 11.33 -14.93
C PHE A 469 -37.37 11.55 -16.28
N THR A 470 -37.34 10.53 -17.14
CA THR A 470 -36.69 10.60 -18.46
C THR A 470 -37.40 11.63 -19.35
N GLU A 471 -38.74 11.61 -19.37
CA GLU A 471 -39.53 12.58 -20.13
C GLU A 471 -39.35 14.01 -19.59
N ALA A 472 -39.43 14.20 -18.27
CA ALA A 472 -39.20 15.50 -17.65
C ALA A 472 -37.79 16.04 -17.92
N LEU A 473 -36.78 15.17 -17.93
CA LEU A 473 -35.39 15.53 -18.22
C LEU A 473 -35.21 15.97 -19.69
N MET A 474 -35.84 15.26 -20.62
CA MET A 474 -35.83 15.62 -22.05
C MET A 474 -36.49 17.00 -22.28
N VAL A 475 -37.65 17.24 -21.66
CA VAL A 475 -38.37 18.52 -21.76
C VAL A 475 -37.53 19.68 -21.19
N LYS A 476 -36.98 19.50 -19.99
CA LYS A 476 -36.17 20.54 -19.34
C LYS A 476 -34.89 20.86 -20.09
N THR A 477 -34.23 19.84 -20.64
CA THR A 477 -33.03 20.02 -21.48
C THR A 477 -33.36 20.86 -22.73
N ARG A 478 -34.51 20.59 -23.36
CA ARG A 478 -35.00 21.35 -24.52
C ARG A 478 -35.30 22.82 -24.16
N GLN A 479 -36.04 23.05 -23.08
CA GLN A 479 -36.37 24.39 -22.59
C GLN A 479 -35.12 25.21 -22.26
N ARG A 480 -34.10 24.56 -21.70
CA ARG A 480 -32.84 25.21 -21.35
C ARG A 480 -32.08 25.70 -22.57
N LEU A 481 -31.88 24.85 -23.58
CA LEU A 481 -31.19 25.24 -24.81
C LEU A 481 -31.93 26.37 -25.53
N LEU A 482 -33.26 26.34 -25.51
CA LEU A 482 -34.09 27.41 -26.04
C LEU A 482 -33.89 28.71 -25.26
N HIS A 483 -33.80 28.63 -23.92
CA HIS A 483 -33.51 29.79 -23.08
C HIS A 483 -32.14 30.41 -23.40
N VAL A 484 -31.10 29.59 -23.58
CA VAL A 484 -29.76 30.06 -23.99
C VAL A 484 -29.84 30.82 -25.32
N LEU A 485 -30.57 30.31 -26.31
CA LEU A 485 -30.78 31.02 -27.56
C LEU A 485 -31.57 32.32 -27.37
N LYS A 486 -32.66 32.33 -26.60
CA LYS A 486 -33.45 33.55 -26.36
C LYS A 486 -32.61 34.66 -25.72
N MET A 487 -31.71 34.31 -24.81
CA MET A 487 -30.89 35.29 -24.09
C MET A 487 -29.69 35.81 -24.89
N SER A 488 -29.16 35.03 -25.82
CA SER A 488 -27.85 35.33 -26.44
C SER A 488 -27.85 35.37 -27.97
N HIS A 489 -28.86 34.81 -28.65
CA HIS A 489 -28.92 34.80 -30.10
C HIS A 489 -29.24 36.22 -30.64
N PRO A 490 -28.44 36.79 -31.55
CA PRO A 490 -28.63 38.17 -32.01
C PRO A 490 -29.98 38.45 -32.69
N SER A 491 -30.63 37.42 -33.24
CA SER A 491 -31.98 37.52 -33.84
C SER A 491 -33.12 37.23 -32.87
N ALA A 492 -32.84 36.99 -31.58
CA ALA A 492 -33.87 36.62 -30.62
C ALA A 492 -34.96 37.69 -30.47
N LEU A 493 -34.62 38.97 -30.63
CA LEU A 493 -35.54 40.11 -30.63
C LEU A 493 -36.59 40.06 -31.75
N LEU A 494 -36.32 39.36 -32.85
CA LEU A 494 -37.23 39.21 -33.98
C LEU A 494 -38.20 38.03 -33.80
N TRP A 495 -38.04 37.25 -32.74
CA TRP A 495 -38.91 36.13 -32.43
C TRP A 495 -40.08 36.64 -31.58
N GLU A 496 -41.12 37.23 -32.17
CA GLU A 496 -42.35 37.75 -31.49
C GLU A 496 -42.88 36.87 -30.34
N ASP A 497 -43.44 37.41 -29.25
CA ASP A 497 -43.89 36.66 -28.06
C ASP A 497 -45.14 35.75 -28.26
N ASP A 498 -45.21 35.00 -29.34
CA ASP A 498 -46.16 33.91 -29.49
C ASP A 498 -45.85 32.80 -28.48
N CYS A 499 -46.86 32.47 -27.68
CA CYS A 499 -46.87 31.48 -26.58
C CYS A 499 -46.62 30.02 -27.04
N GLY A 500 -46.20 29.81 -28.29
CA GLY A 500 -45.78 28.51 -28.79
C GLY A 500 -44.36 28.17 -28.35
N ASP A 501 -44.14 26.91 -27.99
CA ASP A 501 -42.80 26.36 -27.82
C ASP A 501 -42.05 26.47 -29.17
N LYS A 502 -41.27 27.54 -29.35
CA LYS A 502 -40.47 27.89 -30.55
C LYS A 502 -39.27 26.95 -30.77
N ILE A 503 -39.52 25.68 -30.55
CA ILE A 503 -38.60 24.56 -30.60
C ILE A 503 -37.84 24.51 -31.93
N GLU A 504 -38.49 24.86 -33.03
CA GLU A 504 -37.90 24.89 -34.37
C GLU A 504 -36.69 25.84 -34.47
N LYS A 505 -36.57 26.82 -33.57
CA LYS A 505 -35.41 27.72 -33.53
C LYS A 505 -34.13 27.03 -33.11
N LEU A 506 -34.21 25.88 -32.44
CA LEU A 506 -33.05 25.06 -32.13
C LEU A 506 -32.52 24.28 -33.34
N ASP A 507 -33.28 24.22 -34.45
CA ASP A 507 -32.86 23.53 -35.68
C ASP A 507 -32.22 24.49 -36.70
N LEU A 508 -32.17 25.80 -36.41
CA LEU A 508 -31.52 26.80 -37.25
C LEU A 508 -30.01 26.52 -37.38
N ALA A 509 -29.45 26.79 -38.55
CA ALA A 509 -28.00 26.69 -38.77
C ALA A 509 -27.20 27.61 -37.82
N THR A 510 -27.83 28.70 -37.38
CA THR A 510 -27.27 29.69 -36.45
C THR A 510 -27.46 29.34 -34.97
N ALA A 511 -28.15 28.25 -34.65
CA ALA A 511 -28.26 27.74 -33.28
C ALA A 511 -26.96 27.02 -32.88
N VAL A 512 -25.93 27.79 -32.52
CA VAL A 512 -24.59 27.25 -32.25
C VAL A 512 -24.23 27.38 -30.77
N PHE A 513 -23.82 26.28 -30.18
CA PHE A 513 -23.45 26.17 -28.78
C PHE A 513 -21.97 25.80 -28.64
N THR A 514 -21.38 26.14 -27.50
CA THR A 514 -20.06 25.65 -27.11
C THR A 514 -20.05 25.18 -25.69
N HIS A 515 -19.27 24.14 -25.47
CA HIS A 515 -18.94 23.68 -24.15
C HIS A 515 -17.93 24.63 -23.46
N PRO A 516 -18.08 24.92 -22.16
CA PRO A 516 -17.09 25.67 -21.40
C PRO A 516 -15.77 24.89 -21.23
N ASP A 517 -14.69 25.58 -20.83
CA ASP A 517 -13.31 25.08 -20.82
C ASP A 517 -13.17 23.68 -20.15
N PRO A 518 -12.63 22.66 -20.85
CA PRO A 518 -12.53 21.28 -20.34
C PRO A 518 -11.69 21.13 -19.05
N ILE A 519 -10.88 22.13 -18.68
CA ILE A 519 -10.05 22.09 -17.46
C ILE A 519 -10.92 22.21 -16.17
N ARG A 520 -12.11 22.80 -16.26
CA ARG A 520 -12.99 23.05 -15.10
C ARG A 520 -14.26 22.19 -15.05
N SER A 521 -14.56 21.45 -16.12
CA SER A 521 -15.80 20.69 -16.25
C SER A 521 -15.64 19.19 -16.00
N CYS A 522 -16.66 18.52 -15.46
CA CYS A 522 -16.71 17.05 -15.29
C CYS A 522 -17.08 16.30 -16.59
N CYS A 523 -16.96 16.95 -17.75
CA CYS A 523 -17.39 16.41 -19.03
C CYS A 523 -16.42 15.34 -19.58
N PRO A 524 -16.89 14.17 -20.04
CA PRO A 524 -16.05 13.12 -20.61
C PRO A 524 -15.50 13.43 -22.02
N TRP A 525 -15.91 14.54 -22.65
CA TRP A 525 -15.47 14.94 -23.99
C TRP A 525 -14.16 15.77 -23.88
N PRO A 526 -13.03 15.30 -24.43
CA PRO A 526 -11.70 15.82 -24.10
C PRO A 526 -11.29 17.13 -24.79
N VAL A 527 -12.15 17.76 -25.59
CA VAL A 527 -11.86 19.01 -26.31
C VAL A 527 -13.09 19.93 -26.28
N PRO A 528 -12.94 21.27 -26.29
CA PRO A 528 -14.07 22.15 -26.53
C PRO A 528 -14.61 21.82 -27.92
N GLU A 529 -15.90 21.50 -28.00
CA GLU A 529 -16.57 21.15 -29.26
C GLU A 529 -17.64 22.22 -29.55
N ILE A 530 -17.73 22.64 -30.81
CA ILE A 530 -18.80 23.52 -31.28
C ILE A 530 -19.96 22.61 -31.69
N LEU A 531 -21.12 22.84 -31.10
CA LEU A 531 -22.30 21.99 -31.25
C LEU A 531 -23.34 22.74 -32.07
N PHE A 532 -23.81 22.13 -33.14
CA PHE A 532 -24.79 22.71 -34.07
C PHE A 532 -26.19 22.17 -33.81
N GLY A 533 -27.09 23.08 -33.47
CA GLY A 533 -28.51 22.82 -33.24
C GLY A 533 -28.81 21.93 -32.03
N TYR A 534 -30.09 21.57 -31.89
CA TYR A 534 -30.58 20.72 -30.79
C TYR A 534 -29.89 19.36 -30.75
N GLU A 535 -29.78 18.70 -31.91
CA GLU A 535 -29.33 17.31 -32.02
C GLU A 535 -27.89 17.09 -31.53
N GLU A 536 -26.99 18.04 -31.77
CA GLU A 536 -25.61 17.92 -31.31
C GLU A 536 -25.47 18.38 -29.85
N ALA A 537 -26.21 19.43 -29.46
CA ALA A 537 -26.19 19.96 -28.10
C ALA A 537 -26.68 18.94 -27.05
N VAL A 538 -27.80 18.26 -27.33
CA VAL A 538 -28.42 17.30 -26.40
C VAL A 538 -27.58 16.03 -26.17
N ARG A 539 -26.81 15.59 -27.17
CA ARG A 539 -25.89 14.44 -27.05
C ARG A 539 -24.73 14.70 -26.09
N HIS A 540 -24.48 15.97 -25.77
CA HIS A 540 -23.49 16.37 -24.79
C HIS A 540 -23.96 16.13 -23.32
N GLY A 541 -25.18 15.59 -23.15
CA GLY A 541 -25.65 14.97 -21.90
C GLY A 541 -25.78 15.97 -20.75
N SER A 542 -25.06 15.72 -19.66
CA SER A 542 -25.13 16.49 -18.42
C SER A 542 -24.90 17.99 -18.61
N CYS A 543 -24.11 18.38 -19.62
CA CYS A 543 -23.79 19.78 -19.92
C CYS A 543 -24.97 20.54 -20.57
N ALA A 544 -25.90 19.81 -21.20
CA ALA A 544 -27.13 20.35 -21.77
C ALA A 544 -28.30 20.35 -20.76
N SER A 545 -28.28 19.42 -19.79
CA SER A 545 -29.32 19.27 -18.77
C SER A 545 -29.07 20.08 -17.49
N ILE A 546 -30.11 20.35 -16.70
CA ILE A 546 -30.00 20.95 -15.35
C ILE A 546 -29.59 19.85 -14.36
N PRO A 547 -28.77 20.12 -13.32
CA PRO A 547 -28.66 19.22 -12.18
C PRO A 547 -30.01 19.17 -11.45
N LEU A 548 -30.85 18.21 -11.82
CA LEU A 548 -32.10 17.94 -11.11
C LEU A 548 -31.75 17.08 -9.90
N PHE A 549 -31.86 17.69 -8.72
CA PHE A 549 -31.61 17.15 -7.38
C PHE A 549 -30.14 17.03 -6.95
N ARG A 550 -29.85 17.70 -5.83
CA ARG A 550 -28.60 17.68 -5.07
C ARG A 550 -28.90 17.10 -3.69
N GLY A 551 -28.23 16.01 -3.37
CA GLY A 551 -28.21 15.41 -2.05
C GLY A 551 -26.99 14.51 -1.88
N GLY A 552 -25.77 15.07 -2.02
CA GLY A 552 -24.54 14.34 -1.74
C GLY A 552 -23.38 14.70 -2.67
N THR A 553 -22.47 15.53 -2.16
CA THR A 553 -21.08 15.79 -2.59
C THR A 553 -20.61 15.21 -3.95
N THR A 554 -20.83 15.95 -5.05
CA THR A 554 -19.84 16.11 -6.13
C THR A 554 -19.99 17.48 -6.78
N THR A 555 -18.86 18.09 -7.15
CA THR A 555 -18.55 19.52 -7.21
C THR A 555 -18.91 20.25 -8.52
N CYS A 556 -20.03 19.95 -9.18
CA CYS A 556 -20.40 20.63 -10.45
C CYS A 556 -21.60 21.56 -10.27
N ASP A 557 -21.36 22.68 -9.58
CA ASP A 557 -22.39 23.65 -9.18
C ASP A 557 -22.26 24.99 -9.88
N SER A 558 -21.23 25.15 -10.69
CA SER A 558 -20.96 26.42 -11.29
C SER A 558 -21.77 26.58 -12.57
N GLU A 559 -22.36 27.76 -12.79
CA GLU A 559 -22.93 28.13 -14.09
C GLU A 559 -21.95 27.92 -15.26
N ALA A 560 -20.65 27.79 -14.94
CA ALA A 560 -19.55 27.50 -15.84
C ALA A 560 -19.46 26.05 -16.36
N ASP A 561 -20.38 25.14 -16.00
CA ASP A 561 -20.44 23.76 -16.54
C ASP A 561 -21.48 23.59 -17.67
N ASN A 562 -22.15 24.67 -18.08
CA ASN A 562 -23.30 24.61 -18.98
C ASN A 562 -22.95 25.03 -20.41
N LEU A 563 -23.65 24.45 -21.40
CA LEU A 563 -23.55 24.90 -22.78
C LEU A 563 -23.92 26.38 -22.92
N GLY A 564 -23.02 27.16 -23.53
CA GLY A 564 -23.21 28.58 -23.84
C GLY A 564 -23.42 28.81 -25.34
N PHE A 565 -23.99 29.96 -25.70
CA PHE A 565 -24.10 30.37 -27.11
C PHE A 565 -22.74 30.82 -27.65
N ASN A 566 -22.38 30.37 -28.85
CA ASN A 566 -21.10 30.74 -29.48
C ASN A 566 -21.28 31.85 -30.52
N LYS A 567 -20.82 33.06 -30.19
CA LYS A 567 -20.94 34.23 -31.06
C LYS A 567 -20.06 34.15 -32.32
N ASP A 568 -18.81 33.70 -32.19
CA ASP A 568 -17.88 33.62 -33.33
C ASP A 568 -18.33 32.57 -34.36
N ALA A 569 -18.88 31.46 -33.86
CA ALA A 569 -19.50 30.44 -34.68
C ALA A 569 -20.75 30.98 -35.38
N TYR A 570 -21.61 31.69 -34.66
CA TYR A 570 -22.79 32.36 -35.23
C TYR A 570 -22.38 33.33 -36.35
N ASP A 571 -21.43 34.23 -36.10
CA ASP A 571 -20.99 35.23 -37.08
C ASP A 571 -20.39 34.58 -38.33
N THR A 572 -19.68 33.45 -38.15
CA THR A 572 -19.17 32.64 -39.26
C THR A 572 -20.30 32.01 -40.07
N VAL A 573 -21.30 31.39 -39.41
CA VAL A 573 -22.46 30.80 -40.13
C VAL A 573 -23.21 31.88 -40.90
N VAL A 574 -23.46 33.05 -40.30
CA VAL A 574 -24.12 34.18 -40.98
C VAL A 574 -23.33 34.61 -42.22
N LEU A 575 -22.01 34.69 -42.14
CA LEU A 575 -21.15 35.01 -43.29
C LEU A 575 -21.30 33.96 -44.41
N LEU A 576 -21.26 32.67 -44.06
CA LEU A 576 -21.40 31.58 -45.04
C LEU A 576 -22.79 31.59 -45.70
N LEU A 577 -23.85 31.83 -44.93
CA LEU A 577 -25.21 31.94 -45.46
C LEU A 577 -25.36 33.13 -46.42
N ARG A 578 -24.74 34.27 -46.10
CA ARG A 578 -24.69 35.43 -47.03
C ARG A 578 -23.96 35.10 -48.33
N LEU A 579 -22.86 34.36 -48.28
CA LEU A 579 -22.14 33.90 -49.48
C LEU A 579 -23.00 32.96 -50.34
N LEU A 580 -23.84 32.15 -49.70
CA LEU A 580 -24.78 31.25 -50.36
C LEU A 580 -26.09 31.93 -50.77
N LYS A 581 -26.28 33.22 -50.45
CA LYS A 581 -27.53 33.98 -50.65
C LYS A 581 -28.74 33.35 -49.94
N LEU A 582 -28.52 32.79 -48.76
CA LEU A 582 -29.54 32.20 -47.89
C LEU A 582 -29.83 33.11 -46.69
N ASP A 583 -31.03 33.01 -46.16
CA ASP A 583 -31.46 33.81 -45.01
C ASP A 583 -31.04 33.15 -43.67
N PRO A 584 -30.22 33.84 -42.83
CA PRO A 584 -29.80 33.34 -41.53
C PRO A 584 -30.93 33.08 -40.52
N HIS A 585 -32.10 33.69 -40.69
CA HIS A 585 -33.20 33.58 -39.72
C HIS A 585 -34.12 32.38 -39.96
N THR A 586 -34.02 31.74 -41.13
CA THR A 586 -34.91 30.67 -41.57
C THR A 586 -34.17 29.41 -42.01
N THR A 587 -32.88 29.50 -42.35
CA THR A 587 -32.10 28.36 -42.84
C THR A 587 -31.79 27.36 -41.72
N LEU A 588 -32.11 26.08 -41.93
CA LEU A 588 -31.85 25.01 -40.96
C LEU A 588 -30.46 24.40 -41.17
N ALA A 589 -29.89 23.84 -40.10
CA ALA A 589 -28.57 23.18 -40.17
C ALA A 589 -28.57 22.04 -41.20
N ARG A 590 -29.66 21.26 -41.26
CA ARG A 590 -29.85 20.17 -42.24
C ARG A 590 -29.93 20.65 -43.69
N ASP A 591 -30.41 21.86 -43.93
CA ASP A 591 -30.51 22.41 -45.27
C ASP A 591 -29.11 22.79 -45.77
N LEU A 592 -28.30 23.38 -44.89
CA LEU A 592 -26.91 23.73 -45.16
C LEU A 592 -26.03 22.47 -45.39
N ASP A 593 -26.31 21.39 -44.68
CA ASP A 593 -25.70 20.07 -44.91
C ASP A 593 -26.01 19.50 -46.28
N SER A 594 -27.27 19.64 -46.70
CA SER A 594 -27.75 19.09 -47.96
C SER A 594 -27.16 19.81 -49.18
N LEU A 595 -26.80 21.09 -49.04
CA LEU A 595 -26.14 21.86 -50.09
C LEU A 595 -24.71 21.38 -50.40
N ASN A 596 -24.05 20.77 -49.40
CA ASN A 596 -22.73 20.13 -49.49
C ASN A 596 -21.68 20.97 -50.27
N LYS A 597 -21.65 22.29 -50.02
CA LYS A 597 -20.70 23.22 -50.66
C LYS A 597 -19.32 23.17 -49.99
N ARG A 598 -18.31 23.68 -50.70
CA ARG A 598 -16.94 23.82 -50.18
C ARG A 598 -16.50 25.27 -50.16
N PHE A 599 -15.74 25.62 -49.14
CA PHE A 599 -15.21 26.95 -48.91
C PHE A 599 -13.71 26.89 -48.67
N VAL A 600 -13.04 28.01 -48.89
CA VAL A 600 -11.63 28.20 -48.52
C VAL A 600 -11.47 29.46 -47.68
N CYS A 601 -10.59 29.42 -46.70
CA CYS A 601 -10.19 30.62 -45.98
C CYS A 601 -9.27 31.45 -46.89
N ILE A 602 -9.63 32.70 -47.15
CA ILE A 602 -8.82 33.57 -48.02
C ILE A 602 -7.61 34.17 -47.28
N TYR A 603 -7.61 34.12 -45.95
CA TYR A 603 -6.55 34.68 -45.11
C TYR A 603 -5.40 33.68 -44.84
N CYS A 604 -5.67 32.37 -44.81
CA CYS A 604 -4.63 31.37 -44.54
C CYS A 604 -3.55 31.34 -45.66
N PRO A 605 -2.27 31.18 -45.29
CA PRO A 605 -1.16 31.15 -46.24
C PRO A 605 -1.24 29.95 -47.18
N GLU A 606 -0.88 30.16 -48.45
CA GLU A 606 -1.02 29.18 -49.55
C GLU A 606 0.12 28.16 -49.64
N SER A 607 1.00 28.04 -48.63
CA SER A 607 2.30 27.37 -48.76
C SER A 607 2.25 25.90 -49.22
N TRP A 608 1.10 25.23 -49.11
CA TRP A 608 0.86 23.86 -49.61
C TRP A 608 -0.50 23.71 -50.33
N GLY A 609 -1.08 24.81 -50.80
CA GLY A 609 -2.46 24.90 -51.31
C GLY A 609 -3.48 25.32 -50.24
N ARG A 610 -4.63 25.85 -50.67
CA ARG A 610 -5.70 26.27 -49.74
C ARG A 610 -6.51 25.06 -49.28
N TYR A 611 -6.62 24.87 -47.97
CA TYR A 611 -7.45 23.82 -47.38
C TYR A 611 -8.94 24.09 -47.68
N THR A 612 -9.60 23.12 -48.31
CA THR A 612 -11.04 23.17 -48.62
C THR A 612 -11.83 22.60 -47.46
N MET A 613 -12.94 23.26 -47.13
CA MET A 613 -13.71 22.99 -45.91
C MET A 613 -15.21 22.96 -46.21
N ASP A 614 -15.96 22.13 -45.48
CA ASP A 614 -17.41 22.29 -45.35
C ASP A 614 -17.77 23.43 -44.36
N TRP A 615 -19.05 23.74 -44.25
CA TRP A 615 -19.51 24.87 -43.43
C TRP A 615 -19.24 24.70 -41.93
N ARG A 616 -19.27 23.47 -41.38
CA ARG A 616 -18.93 23.20 -39.97
C ARG A 616 -17.42 23.34 -39.77
N GLN A 617 -16.63 22.81 -40.69
CA GLN A 617 -15.17 22.95 -40.68
C GLN A 617 -14.74 24.42 -40.78
N CYS A 618 -15.46 25.26 -41.52
CA CYS A 618 -15.23 26.71 -41.52
C CYS A 618 -15.45 27.34 -40.13
N VAL A 619 -16.52 26.93 -39.43
CA VAL A 619 -16.82 27.39 -38.08
C VAL A 619 -15.72 26.95 -37.10
N PHE A 620 -15.34 25.67 -37.12
CA PHE A 620 -14.19 25.17 -36.35
C PHE A 620 -12.90 25.95 -36.68
N HIS A 621 -12.66 26.22 -37.96
CA HIS A 621 -11.51 26.98 -38.41
C HIS A 621 -11.46 28.39 -37.80
N THR A 622 -12.59 29.10 -37.77
CA THR A 622 -12.67 30.43 -37.14
C THR A 622 -12.38 30.36 -35.64
N CYS A 623 -13.09 29.49 -34.92
CA CYS A 623 -13.05 29.46 -33.46
C CYS A 623 -11.74 28.93 -32.86
N TYR A 624 -11.01 28.05 -33.55
CA TYR A 624 -9.78 27.45 -33.02
C TYR A 624 -8.50 28.02 -33.62
N TYR A 625 -8.51 28.43 -34.88
CA TYR A 625 -7.28 28.78 -35.62
C TYR A 625 -7.20 30.27 -35.99
N SER A 626 -8.29 31.03 -35.89
CA SER A 626 -8.37 32.43 -36.33
C SER A 626 -8.95 33.39 -35.28
N LYS A 627 -8.75 33.11 -33.98
CA LYS A 627 -9.37 33.86 -32.86
C LYS A 627 -9.20 35.40 -32.91
N ASP A 628 -8.15 35.91 -33.55
CA ASP A 628 -7.85 37.36 -33.64
C ASP A 628 -8.15 37.98 -35.03
N LYS A 629 -8.79 37.23 -35.94
CA LYS A 629 -8.96 37.64 -37.35
C LYS A 629 -10.39 37.41 -37.82
N LEU A 630 -11.00 38.45 -38.38
CA LEU A 630 -12.35 38.38 -38.95
C LEU A 630 -12.43 37.24 -39.98
N PRO A 631 -13.46 36.36 -39.91
CA PRO A 631 -13.59 35.25 -40.84
C PRO A 631 -13.75 35.78 -42.26
N ARG A 632 -12.91 35.29 -43.18
CA ARG A 632 -13.02 35.58 -44.60
C ARG A 632 -12.95 34.28 -45.38
N PHE A 633 -14.12 33.85 -45.86
CA PHE A 633 -14.26 32.65 -46.67
C PHE A 633 -14.65 33.02 -48.09
N ALA A 634 -14.18 32.21 -49.05
CA ALA A 634 -14.67 32.24 -50.42
C ALA A 634 -15.36 30.91 -50.74
N LEU A 635 -16.49 31.00 -51.44
CA LEU A 635 -17.23 29.84 -51.95
C LEU A 635 -16.54 29.30 -53.19
N LEU A 636 -16.33 27.98 -53.27
CA LEU A 636 -15.79 27.35 -54.47
C LEU A 636 -16.83 27.31 -55.58
N THR A 637 -16.36 27.32 -56.83
CA THR A 637 -17.23 27.08 -57.98
C THR A 637 -17.81 25.66 -57.92
N VAL A 638 -18.85 25.41 -58.72
CA VAL A 638 -19.50 24.10 -58.77
C VAL A 638 -18.50 23.04 -59.22
N GLU A 639 -17.71 23.33 -60.25
CA GLU A 639 -16.71 22.42 -60.83
C GLU A 639 -15.58 22.11 -59.84
N ALA A 640 -15.11 23.13 -59.11
CA ALA A 640 -14.08 22.94 -58.09
C ALA A 640 -14.61 22.13 -56.89
N THR A 641 -15.87 22.35 -56.50
CA THR A 641 -16.53 21.58 -55.44
C THR A 641 -16.68 20.11 -55.85
N GLU A 642 -17.10 19.82 -57.08
CA GLU A 642 -17.23 18.46 -57.60
C GLU A 642 -15.87 17.73 -57.64
N SER A 643 -14.81 18.40 -58.10
CA SER A 643 -13.45 17.85 -58.11
C SER A 643 -12.97 17.49 -56.70
N VAL A 644 -13.20 18.36 -55.71
CA VAL A 644 -12.87 18.09 -54.30
C VAL A 644 -13.67 16.91 -53.74
N LEU A 645 -14.98 16.85 -54.02
CA LEU A 645 -15.84 15.75 -53.56
C LEU A 645 -15.42 14.38 -54.12
N VAL A 646 -14.91 14.33 -55.36
CA VAL A 646 -14.33 13.11 -55.95
C VAL A 646 -13.07 12.69 -55.16
N GLN A 647 -12.18 13.63 -54.85
CA GLN A 647 -10.94 13.35 -54.12
C GLN A 647 -11.18 12.98 -52.65
N GLU A 648 -12.17 13.60 -51.99
CA GLU A 648 -12.59 13.27 -50.62
C GLU A 648 -13.19 11.85 -50.54
N ASN A 649 -14.03 11.47 -51.51
CA ASN A 649 -14.60 10.12 -51.57
C ASN A 649 -13.54 9.02 -51.78
N ASP A 650 -12.42 9.34 -52.43
CA ASP A 650 -11.30 8.42 -52.65
C ASP A 650 -10.33 8.32 -51.46
N LYS A 651 -10.27 9.33 -50.57
CA LYS A 651 -9.24 9.42 -49.50
C LYS A 651 -9.73 9.22 -48.06
N TYR A 652 -11.04 9.17 -47.76
CA TYR A 652 -11.50 8.95 -46.38
C TYR A 652 -11.69 7.47 -46.01
N HIS A 653 -10.64 6.87 -45.44
CA HIS A 653 -10.76 5.69 -44.58
C HIS A 653 -11.40 6.09 -43.24
N VAL A 654 -12.73 6.27 -43.20
CA VAL A 654 -13.46 5.90 -41.97
C VAL A 654 -13.33 4.39 -41.90
N ASP A 655 -12.72 3.86 -40.83
CA ASP A 655 -12.51 2.43 -40.65
C ASP A 655 -13.84 1.68 -40.85
N ARG A 656 -14.05 1.16 -42.07
CA ARG A 656 -15.34 0.63 -42.54
C ARG A 656 -15.78 -0.60 -41.75
N ASN A 657 -14.86 -1.15 -40.96
CA ASN A 657 -15.01 -2.33 -40.14
C ASN A 657 -15.31 -2.01 -38.66
N ARG A 658 -15.35 -0.73 -38.24
CA ARG A 658 -15.78 -0.39 -36.87
C ARG A 658 -17.26 -0.67 -36.65
N VAL A 659 -17.53 -1.49 -35.65
CA VAL A 659 -18.86 -1.89 -35.16
C VAL A 659 -19.40 -0.84 -34.19
N ASN A 660 -19.81 0.30 -34.73
CA ASN A 660 -20.34 1.44 -33.95
C ASN A 660 -21.68 1.95 -34.49
N TRP A 661 -22.41 1.18 -35.32
CA TRP A 661 -23.61 1.69 -36.00
C TRP A 661 -24.88 0.94 -35.61
N SER A 662 -25.98 1.66 -35.40
CA SER A 662 -27.31 1.12 -35.10
C SER A 662 -28.35 1.60 -36.12
N CYS A 663 -29.49 0.91 -36.22
CA CYS A 663 -30.59 1.31 -37.10
C CYS A 663 -31.46 2.38 -36.42
N LYS A 664 -31.89 3.42 -37.15
CA LYS A 664 -32.84 4.43 -36.63
C LYS A 664 -34.32 4.00 -36.71
N HIS A 665 -34.62 2.82 -37.27
CA HIS A 665 -35.99 2.35 -37.51
C HIS A 665 -36.38 1.14 -36.65
N CYS A 666 -35.42 0.53 -35.93
CA CYS A 666 -35.71 -0.49 -34.91
C CYS A 666 -34.56 -0.69 -33.93
N THR A 667 -34.87 -1.50 -32.92
CA THR A 667 -34.04 -1.81 -31.75
C THR A 667 -32.97 -2.88 -31.98
N GLU A 668 -32.94 -3.51 -33.15
CA GLU A 668 -32.14 -4.72 -33.41
C GLU A 668 -30.63 -4.51 -33.17
N HIS A 669 -30.12 -3.29 -33.39
CA HIS A 669 -28.69 -2.97 -33.27
C HIS A 669 -28.36 -1.99 -32.13
N PHE A 670 -29.26 -1.82 -31.14
CA PHE A 670 -29.08 -0.84 -30.07
C PHE A 670 -27.93 -1.21 -29.10
N PHE A 671 -27.94 -2.43 -28.56
CA PHE A 671 -26.90 -2.94 -27.65
C PHE A 671 -25.76 -3.68 -28.36
N SER A 672 -25.92 -4.01 -29.64
CA SER A 672 -24.92 -4.71 -30.45
C SER A 672 -24.67 -3.90 -31.72
N PRO A 673 -23.88 -2.82 -31.64
CA PRO A 673 -23.63 -1.97 -32.79
C PRO A 673 -22.94 -2.78 -33.89
N VAL A 674 -23.33 -2.53 -35.13
CA VAL A 674 -22.83 -3.24 -36.31
C VAL A 674 -21.94 -2.33 -37.14
N THR A 675 -21.27 -2.90 -38.15
CA THR A 675 -20.54 -2.07 -39.11
C THR A 675 -21.52 -1.22 -39.91
N ARG A 676 -21.07 -0.08 -40.44
CA ARG A 676 -21.88 0.78 -41.31
C ARG A 676 -22.49 0.01 -42.49
N LYS A 677 -21.75 -0.97 -43.03
CA LYS A 677 -22.20 -1.85 -44.12
C LYS A 677 -23.37 -2.73 -43.68
N GLN A 678 -23.30 -3.31 -42.48
CA GLN A 678 -24.35 -4.15 -41.92
C GLN A 678 -25.59 -3.32 -41.55
N ALA A 679 -25.44 -2.16 -40.91
CA ALA A 679 -26.57 -1.26 -40.61
C ALA A 679 -27.30 -0.84 -41.90
N ARG A 680 -26.54 -0.42 -42.93
CA ARG A 680 -27.10 -0.05 -44.23
C ARG A 680 -27.79 -1.23 -44.91
N LYS A 681 -27.21 -2.44 -44.86
CA LYS A 681 -27.84 -3.65 -45.42
C LYS A 681 -29.15 -3.98 -44.70
N HIS A 682 -29.15 -3.93 -43.37
CA HIS A 682 -30.33 -4.15 -42.55
C HIS A 682 -31.46 -3.16 -42.92
N ILE A 683 -31.15 -1.88 -43.09
CA ILE A 683 -32.14 -0.87 -43.49
C ILE A 683 -32.70 -1.15 -44.88
N ILE A 684 -31.82 -1.43 -45.84
CA ILE A 684 -32.21 -1.75 -47.22
C ILE A 684 -33.15 -2.96 -47.26
N GLN A 685 -32.84 -4.00 -46.47
CA GLN A 685 -33.60 -5.24 -46.48
C GLN A 685 -34.93 -5.15 -45.74
N LYS A 686 -35.00 -4.36 -44.65
CA LYS A 686 -36.15 -4.35 -43.75
C LYS A 686 -37.09 -3.16 -43.98
N TYR A 687 -36.59 -2.03 -44.50
CA TYR A 687 -37.35 -0.77 -44.64
C TYR A 687 -37.38 -0.19 -46.06
N ILE A 688 -36.42 -0.53 -46.93
CA ILE A 688 -36.36 -0.05 -48.32
C ILE A 688 -36.82 -1.07 -49.41
N PRO A 689 -37.60 -2.14 -49.18
CA PRO A 689 -38.13 -2.92 -50.32
C PRO A 689 -39.10 -2.15 -51.24
N HIS A 690 -39.66 -1.00 -50.83
CA HIS A 690 -40.76 -0.33 -51.57
C HIS A 690 -40.57 1.16 -51.93
N PHE A 691 -39.41 1.78 -51.72
CA PHE A 691 -39.19 3.17 -52.15
C PHE A 691 -37.94 3.33 -53.02
N PHE A 692 -38.14 3.39 -54.34
CA PHE A 692 -37.15 3.86 -55.30
C PHE A 692 -37.16 5.40 -55.32
N ASN A 693 -36.32 6.05 -54.53
CA ASN A 693 -35.76 7.33 -54.94
C ASN A 693 -34.40 7.61 -54.28
N SER A 694 -33.41 7.84 -55.13
CA SER A 694 -32.03 8.15 -54.76
C SER A 694 -31.94 9.60 -54.30
N HIS A 695 -31.77 9.85 -53.00
CA HIS A 695 -30.91 10.93 -52.46
C HIS A 695 -30.83 11.02 -50.91
N TYR A 696 -31.51 10.15 -50.15
CA TYR A 696 -31.44 10.12 -48.69
C TYR A 696 -30.51 8.99 -48.21
N ARG A 697 -29.27 9.28 -47.75
CA ARG A 697 -28.34 8.21 -47.28
C ARG A 697 -27.55 8.51 -45.99
N ARG A 698 -27.80 9.63 -45.31
CA ARG A 698 -27.14 9.98 -44.04
C ARG A 698 -28.04 9.95 -42.80
N ALA A 699 -29.37 9.87 -42.95
CA ALA A 699 -30.33 10.03 -41.85
C ALA A 699 -30.90 8.73 -41.23
N GLU A 700 -30.63 7.55 -41.81
CA GLU A 700 -31.36 6.30 -41.46
C GLU A 700 -30.63 5.37 -40.48
N TYR A 701 -29.36 5.65 -40.16
CA TYR A 701 -28.56 4.87 -39.20
C TYR A 701 -27.77 5.78 -38.27
N LEU A 702 -27.52 5.32 -37.04
CA LEU A 702 -26.91 6.08 -35.95
C LEU A 702 -25.51 5.58 -35.60
N PHE A 703 -24.63 6.48 -35.18
CA PHE A 703 -23.34 6.12 -34.58
C PHE A 703 -23.52 5.99 -33.06
N SER A 704 -23.37 4.78 -32.52
CA SER A 704 -23.50 4.47 -31.10
C SER A 704 -22.14 4.64 -30.40
N PRO A 705 -21.97 5.62 -29.48
CA PRO A 705 -20.72 5.83 -28.75
C PRO A 705 -20.53 4.84 -27.58
N HIS A 706 -21.52 3.99 -27.26
CA HIS A 706 -21.50 3.11 -26.09
C HIS A 706 -20.30 2.13 -26.03
N CYS A 707 -19.55 1.97 -27.12
CA CYS A 707 -18.41 1.05 -27.20
C CYS A 707 -17.02 1.72 -27.10
N SER A 708 -16.91 3.04 -26.93
CA SER A 708 -15.60 3.73 -26.84
C SER A 708 -14.90 3.59 -25.48
N LYS A 709 -15.54 2.95 -24.48
CA LYS A 709 -14.95 2.76 -23.13
C LYS A 709 -14.12 1.49 -22.93
N THR A 710 -13.90 0.68 -23.95
CA THR A 710 -13.03 -0.52 -23.84
C THR A 710 -12.08 -0.63 -25.01
N GLN A 711 -11.10 0.27 -25.07
CA GLN A 711 -9.82 0.01 -25.71
C GLN A 711 -8.77 0.94 -25.10
N HIS A 712 -8.39 0.64 -23.84
CA HIS A 712 -7.08 1.03 -23.37
C HIS A 712 -6.06 0.43 -24.33
N ARG A 713 -5.25 1.31 -24.94
CA ARG A 713 -3.97 0.96 -25.55
C ARG A 713 -3.17 0.12 -24.55
N GLN A 714 -3.13 -1.20 -24.75
CA GLN A 714 -1.88 -1.92 -24.58
C GLN A 714 -1.07 -1.66 -25.84
N THR A 715 -0.24 -0.63 -25.79
CA THR A 715 0.91 -0.47 -26.68
C THR A 715 2.13 -0.91 -25.89
N GLY A 716 2.96 -1.74 -26.54
CA GLY A 716 4.07 -2.50 -25.95
C GLY A 716 5.21 -1.68 -25.39
#